data_AF-A0A1H7E5A1-F1
#
_entry.id   AF-A0A1H7E5A1-F1
#
_cell.length_a   1.000
_cell.length_b   1.000
_cell.length_c   1.000
_cell.angle_alpha   90.00
_cell.angle_beta   90.00
_cell.angle_gamma   90.00
#
_symmetry.space_group_name_H-M   'P 1'
#
loop_
_entity.id
_entity.type
_entity.pdbx_description
1 polymer ?
#
loop_
_entity_poly.entity_id
_entity_poly.type
_entity_poly.pdbx_seq_one_letter_code
_entity_poly.pdbx_strand_id
1 'polypeptide(L)'
;MSGQVRHRHVVMFSGGITSWAVARKVAAEHGTNGLTLLFADTRIEDEDLYRFAEEAAADIGVPLTTIADGRTPWEVFADQRIIGNSRIAPCSKLLKQVPCRRWLEKHTEPETTTVYVGIDWTETHRMPAIEAGHLPWTVKAPLCEPPFSDKADLLNAAREAGITPPRLYGLGFAHNNCGGACVRGGQAQWAHLMKVFPDRYAANEAAEQHMRRDLGKNVAILRDRRGGTVRPLPLTELRHRITGTSTEAAYDADDWGGCGCFTSTEENSMPPASRLHLVTDHPENHEVPPASTGPLWDMPVPLTGAAIAPPPFPLDVFPRWLGEMATGVARFTATDPAMAGTLAVAVLSACAGGRLEVEPVPGWREPVNIFTAVIAGPGERKSPVHRAMTAPLFAAQSTLSDAIRPRIAEAAALRDIADRQAEQAKAQAAKATDPGKRDDATADAVAAAIAAEAITVPGLPKLIVDDATPEVLINLMAANGGRMAIISDEGGIFDTLAGRYSASPNLDPYLKGHAGQPMSNERITREGASIEKPALTVCVMAQPVVLRQFGGNAGLAGRGLPARFLFALPASMAGYRPVDTPPVPEPVAAGYRQRVHDLAATFAEWVDPAVVVLTEEAGKVRRAAAEQVEAELRPGGSLHDMREWGNKLAGATLRLAGLLHVAHHPADAWQRPIDADRMADAVRLADFFAAHYRAAIATITADATTETARRVLAIVTAKGMNTFTRRELHRRCHRQLPRAADVTAVLDVLTAHGWIRTTDSGGYEVHPRAADHAPASGDTVTTTPVSHVSAAHST
;
A
#
# COMPACT_ATOMS: atom_id res chain seq x y z
N MET A 1 -17.51 51.88 -5.20
CA MET A 1 -16.65 51.05 -6.08
C MET A 1 -16.35 49.76 -5.35
N SER A 2 -17.12 48.71 -5.63
CA SER A 2 -16.95 47.38 -5.05
C SER A 2 -15.67 46.75 -5.60
N GLY A 3 -14.65 46.61 -4.77
CA GLY A 3 -13.41 45.93 -5.15
C GLY A 3 -13.70 44.47 -5.45
N GLN A 4 -13.61 44.08 -6.73
CA GLN A 4 -13.55 42.67 -7.13
C GLN A 4 -12.40 42.00 -6.36
N VAL A 5 -12.71 40.96 -5.59
CA VAL A 5 -11.67 40.10 -5.00
C VAL A 5 -10.94 39.44 -6.18
N ARG A 6 -9.71 39.90 -6.47
CA ARG A 6 -8.88 39.33 -7.54
C ARG A 6 -8.37 37.96 -7.09
N HIS A 7 -8.63 36.94 -7.90
CA HIS A 7 -8.10 35.59 -7.71
C HIS A 7 -6.56 35.63 -7.69
N ARG A 8 -5.94 34.91 -6.75
CA ARG A 8 -4.49 34.85 -6.57
C ARG A 8 -3.91 33.57 -7.13
N HIS A 9 -2.72 33.69 -7.72
CA HIS A 9 -1.98 32.57 -8.28
C HIS A 9 -0.63 32.46 -7.58
N VAL A 10 -0.38 31.37 -6.86
CA VAL A 10 0.88 31.18 -6.13
C VAL A 10 1.64 30.02 -6.74
N VAL A 11 2.78 30.30 -7.38
CA VAL A 11 3.67 29.27 -7.91
C VAL A 11 4.69 28.90 -6.84
N MET A 12 4.73 27.62 -6.46
CA MET A 12 5.79 27.05 -5.63
C MET A 12 7.07 27.00 -6.45
N PHE A 13 7.85 28.07 -6.37
CA PHE A 13 9.01 28.30 -7.21
C PHE A 13 10.24 27.63 -6.57
N SER A 14 10.85 26.65 -7.23
CA SER A 14 11.95 25.87 -6.64
C SER A 14 13.33 26.28 -7.16
N GLY A 15 13.41 27.21 -8.12
CA GLY A 15 14.64 27.51 -8.85
C GLY A 15 15.03 26.43 -9.88
N GLY A 16 14.10 25.52 -10.22
CA GLY A 16 14.27 24.52 -11.26
C GLY A 16 13.59 24.92 -12.57
N ILE A 17 13.94 24.24 -13.66
CA ILE A 17 13.42 24.56 -15.00
C ILE A 17 11.89 24.38 -15.09
N THR A 18 11.33 23.38 -14.40
CA THR A 18 9.88 23.11 -14.37
C THR A 18 9.11 24.19 -13.62
N SER A 19 9.66 24.73 -12.51
CA SER A 19 9.01 25.84 -11.79
C SER A 19 8.99 27.14 -12.59
N TRP A 20 10.04 27.42 -13.37
CA TRP A 20 10.05 28.56 -14.30
C TRP A 20 9.02 28.38 -15.42
N ALA A 21 8.98 27.20 -16.06
CA ALA A 21 8.03 26.93 -17.13
C ALA A 21 6.56 26.99 -16.65
N VAL A 22 6.26 26.46 -15.46
CA VAL A 22 4.93 26.62 -14.84
C VAL A 22 4.62 28.09 -14.61
N ALA A 23 5.54 28.86 -14.04
CA ALA A 23 5.31 30.27 -13.78
C ALA A 23 5.05 31.08 -15.06
N ARG A 24 5.76 30.77 -16.16
CA ARG A 24 5.49 31.36 -17.47
C ARG A 24 4.12 30.99 -18.03
N LYS A 25 3.71 29.71 -17.93
CA LYS A 25 2.36 29.28 -18.34
C LYS A 25 1.27 30.03 -17.56
N VAL A 26 1.43 30.12 -16.24
CA VAL A 26 0.49 30.83 -15.35
C VAL A 26 0.45 32.33 -15.67
N ALA A 27 1.60 32.98 -15.89
CA ALA A 27 1.67 34.38 -16.27
C ALA A 27 1.07 34.65 -17.66
N ALA A 28 1.24 33.73 -18.61
CA ALA A 28 0.64 33.83 -19.94
C ALA A 28 -0.89 33.66 -19.90
N GLU A 29 -1.40 32.75 -19.06
CA GLU A 29 -2.82 32.44 -18.95
C GLU A 29 -3.60 33.50 -18.14
N HIS A 30 -3.03 33.97 -17.04
CA HIS A 30 -3.75 34.80 -16.06
C HIS A 30 -3.17 36.21 -15.91
N GLY A 31 -2.05 36.52 -16.58
CA GLY A 31 -1.28 37.74 -16.34
C GLY A 31 -0.43 37.68 -15.07
N THR A 32 0.33 38.75 -14.83
CA THR A 32 1.25 38.86 -13.67
C THR A 32 0.60 39.48 -12.44
N ASN A 33 -0.60 40.03 -12.58
CA ASN A 33 -1.31 40.73 -11.53
C ASN A 33 -1.97 39.74 -10.56
N GLY A 34 -1.45 39.65 -9.33
CA GLY A 34 -1.88 38.66 -8.35
C GLY A 34 -1.13 37.32 -8.44
N LEU A 35 -0.08 37.25 -9.27
CA LEU A 35 0.86 36.14 -9.33
C LEU A 35 1.96 36.31 -8.27
N THR A 36 2.26 35.26 -7.53
CA THR A 36 3.38 35.19 -6.57
C THR A 36 4.31 34.03 -6.95
N LEU A 37 5.61 34.31 -7.03
CA LEU A 37 6.66 33.29 -7.13
C LEU A 37 7.21 33.02 -5.72
N LEU A 38 6.70 31.98 -5.05
CA LEU A 38 7.07 31.68 -3.66
C LEU A 38 8.27 30.73 -3.62
N PHE A 39 9.43 31.24 -3.22
CA PHE A 39 10.69 30.50 -3.16
C PHE A 39 11.09 30.21 -1.69
N ALA A 40 11.25 28.93 -1.36
CA ALA A 40 11.69 28.50 -0.04
C ALA A 40 13.18 28.16 -0.04
N ASP A 41 13.97 29.05 0.55
CA ASP A 41 15.43 28.96 0.58
C ASP A 41 15.93 28.06 1.71
N THR A 42 16.75 27.06 1.35
CA THR A 42 17.39 26.12 2.30
C THR A 42 18.79 26.53 2.72
N ARG A 43 19.31 27.66 2.22
CA ARG A 43 20.66 28.19 2.43
C ARG A 43 21.79 27.30 1.93
N ILE A 44 21.48 26.20 1.25
CA ILE A 44 22.45 25.27 0.67
C ILE A 44 22.18 25.01 -0.82
N GLU A 45 21.35 25.86 -1.44
CA GLU A 45 21.13 25.81 -2.89
C GLU A 45 22.42 26.15 -3.65
N ASP A 46 22.48 25.77 -4.92
CA ASP A 46 23.63 26.11 -5.76
C ASP A 46 23.74 27.62 -5.97
N GLU A 47 24.94 28.19 -6.04
CA GLU A 47 25.11 29.64 -6.23
C GLU A 47 24.48 30.10 -7.55
N ASP A 48 24.51 29.27 -8.59
CA ASP A 48 23.89 29.53 -9.89
C ASP A 48 22.35 29.46 -9.86
N LEU A 49 21.77 28.78 -8.85
CA LEU A 49 20.32 28.74 -8.68
C LEU A 49 19.77 30.13 -8.40
N TYR A 50 20.43 30.91 -7.56
CA TYR A 50 19.97 32.26 -7.21
C TYR A 50 19.99 33.18 -8.44
N ARG A 51 21.08 33.13 -9.24
CA ARG A 51 21.14 33.82 -10.54
C ARG A 51 19.96 33.42 -11.43
N PHE A 52 19.75 32.11 -11.63
CA PHE A 52 18.66 31.63 -12.48
C PHE A 52 17.29 32.07 -11.96
N ALA A 53 17.08 32.04 -10.64
CA ALA A 53 15.81 32.45 -10.04
C ALA A 53 15.53 33.94 -10.31
N GLU A 54 16.53 34.81 -10.17
CA GLU A 54 16.42 36.24 -10.48
C GLU A 54 16.14 36.51 -11.96
N GLU A 55 16.88 35.85 -12.87
CA GLU A 55 16.65 35.96 -14.32
C GLU A 55 15.25 35.46 -14.70
N ALA A 56 14.82 34.33 -14.13
CA ALA A 56 13.49 33.77 -14.33
C ALA A 56 12.39 34.71 -13.84
N ALA A 57 12.56 35.30 -12.66
CA ALA A 57 11.61 36.27 -12.10
C ALA A 57 11.51 37.54 -12.97
N ALA A 58 12.64 38.02 -13.50
CA ALA A 58 12.68 39.15 -14.42
C ALA A 58 11.97 38.83 -15.75
N ASP A 59 12.17 37.64 -16.32
CA ASP A 59 11.48 37.17 -17.52
C ASP A 59 9.95 37.05 -17.32
N ILE A 60 9.52 36.54 -16.17
CA ILE A 60 8.09 36.44 -15.82
C ILE A 60 7.48 37.82 -15.54
N GLY A 61 8.29 38.81 -15.13
CA GLY A 61 7.83 40.13 -14.72
C GLY A 61 7.20 40.16 -13.32
N VAL A 62 7.58 39.22 -12.45
CA VAL A 62 7.08 39.11 -11.06
C VAL A 62 8.28 38.91 -10.12
N PRO A 63 8.44 39.74 -9.06
CA PRO A 63 9.54 39.57 -8.12
C PRO A 63 9.40 38.28 -7.31
N LEU A 64 10.55 37.68 -6.97
CA LEU A 64 10.59 36.53 -6.08
C LEU A 64 10.14 36.90 -4.66
N THR A 65 9.24 36.09 -4.12
CA THR A 65 8.89 36.10 -2.71
C THR A 65 9.68 35.02 -2.00
N THR A 66 10.82 35.41 -1.43
CA THR A 66 11.71 34.48 -0.72
C THR A 66 11.30 34.32 0.74
N ILE A 67 11.16 33.09 1.19
CA ILE A 67 10.99 32.71 2.58
C ILE A 67 12.12 31.78 3.01
N ALA A 68 12.57 31.91 4.25
CA ALA A 68 13.61 31.06 4.81
C ALA A 68 13.29 30.77 6.29
N ASP A 69 13.47 29.51 6.71
CA ASP A 69 13.44 29.13 8.12
C ASP A 69 14.69 29.64 8.86
N GLY A 70 15.79 29.88 8.14
CA GLY A 70 17.04 30.38 8.68
C GLY A 70 18.05 29.28 9.02
N ARG A 71 17.63 28.02 9.15
CA ARG A 71 18.53 26.86 9.32
C ARG A 71 18.88 26.22 7.98
N THR A 72 20.01 25.50 7.97
CA THR A 72 20.43 24.57 6.93
C THR A 72 19.86 23.15 7.19
N PRO A 73 19.87 22.25 6.19
CA PRO A 73 19.46 20.86 6.42
C PRO A 73 20.22 20.14 7.53
N TRP A 74 21.53 20.39 7.67
CA TRP A 74 22.34 19.76 8.70
C TRP A 74 22.02 20.25 10.11
N GLU A 75 21.69 21.53 10.28
CA GLU A 75 21.18 22.07 11.56
C GLU A 75 19.81 21.47 11.90
N VAL A 76 18.92 21.32 10.91
CA VAL A 76 17.64 20.62 11.10
C VAL A 76 17.83 19.16 11.52
N PHE A 77 18.81 18.48 10.93
CA PHE A 77 19.15 17.09 11.28
C PHE A 77 19.68 16.98 12.71
N ALA A 78 20.50 17.95 13.13
CA ALA A 78 20.98 18.05 14.51
C ALA A 78 19.82 18.26 15.49
N ASP A 79 18.95 19.25 15.23
CA ASP A 79 17.78 19.57 16.06
C ASP A 79 16.83 18.38 16.21
N GLN A 80 16.58 17.67 15.11
CA GLN A 80 15.66 16.52 15.07
C GLN A 80 16.34 15.20 15.49
N ARG A 81 17.63 15.22 15.80
CA ARG A 81 18.46 14.04 16.13
C ARG A 81 18.32 12.89 15.12
N ILE A 82 18.33 13.21 13.82
CA ILE A 82 18.16 12.26 12.71
C ILE A 82 18.95 12.70 11.48
N ILE A 83 19.49 11.75 10.70
CA ILE A 83 20.08 12.03 9.38
C ILE A 83 19.03 11.77 8.29
N GLY A 84 18.83 12.76 7.41
CA GLY A 84 17.93 12.61 6.27
C GLY A 84 18.41 11.58 5.25
N ASN A 85 17.48 10.99 4.50
CA ASN A 85 17.73 10.03 3.42
C ASN A 85 16.62 10.09 2.36
N SER A 86 16.65 9.18 1.38
CA SER A 86 15.65 9.08 0.30
C SER A 86 14.21 8.90 0.74
N ARG A 87 13.95 8.42 1.96
CA ARG A 87 12.59 8.27 2.52
C ARG A 87 12.25 9.34 3.54
N ILE A 88 13.21 9.74 4.37
CA ILE A 88 13.00 10.66 5.49
C ILE A 88 13.76 11.96 5.21
N ALA A 89 13.05 13.02 4.88
CA ALA A 89 13.65 14.33 4.58
C ALA A 89 13.06 15.44 5.46
N PRO A 90 13.45 15.54 6.74
CA PRO A 90 12.99 16.61 7.65
C PRO A 90 13.28 18.00 7.10
N CYS A 91 14.35 18.15 6.33
CA CYS A 91 14.68 19.38 5.62
C CYS A 91 13.58 19.83 4.64
N SER A 92 12.94 18.90 3.92
CA SER A 92 11.81 19.23 3.04
C SER A 92 10.59 19.70 3.84
N LYS A 93 10.29 19.06 4.97
CA LYS A 93 9.16 19.45 5.82
C LYS A 93 9.38 20.81 6.48
N LEU A 94 10.51 20.97 7.16
CA LEU A 94 10.76 22.11 8.05
C LEU A 94 11.30 23.34 7.32
N LEU A 95 12.09 23.17 6.25
CA LEU A 95 12.66 24.30 5.52
C LEU A 95 11.81 24.75 4.32
N LYS A 96 10.94 23.87 3.78
CA LYS A 96 10.11 24.18 2.60
C LYS A 96 8.61 24.17 2.90
N GLN A 97 8.06 23.03 3.31
CA GLN A 97 6.61 22.87 3.45
C GLN A 97 6.00 23.75 4.56
N VAL A 98 6.58 23.74 5.76
CA VAL A 98 6.06 24.50 6.90
C VAL A 98 6.17 26.02 6.65
N PRO A 99 7.31 26.57 6.19
CA PRO A 99 7.39 27.99 5.83
C PRO A 99 6.41 28.38 4.72
N CYS A 100 6.30 27.60 3.64
CA CYS A 100 5.37 27.91 2.55
C CYS A 100 3.91 27.88 3.02
N ARG A 101 3.53 26.89 3.83
CA ARG A 101 2.17 26.83 4.39
C ARG A 101 1.87 28.02 5.28
N ARG A 102 2.78 28.39 6.20
CA ARG A 102 2.61 29.58 7.04
C ARG A 102 2.47 30.85 6.20
N TRP A 103 3.20 30.94 5.09
CA TRP A 103 3.07 32.05 4.17
C TRP A 103 1.70 32.05 3.49
N LEU A 104 1.22 30.90 2.98
CA LEU A 104 -0.12 30.78 2.38
C LEU A 104 -1.23 31.14 3.37
N GLU A 105 -1.21 30.58 4.57
CA GLU A 105 -2.19 30.86 5.64
C GLU A 105 -2.23 32.35 6.01
N LYS A 106 -1.08 33.03 5.99
CA LYS A 106 -1.00 34.45 6.36
C LYS A 106 -1.38 35.41 5.24
N HIS A 107 -1.18 35.01 3.97
CA HIS A 107 -1.26 35.94 2.85
C HIS A 107 -2.30 35.54 1.80
N THR A 108 -3.05 34.46 1.97
CA THR A 108 -3.99 33.98 0.95
C THR A 108 -5.27 33.43 1.57
N GLU A 109 -6.37 33.58 0.85
CA GLU A 109 -7.64 32.91 1.18
C GLU A 109 -7.79 31.68 0.26
N PRO A 110 -8.06 30.48 0.80
CA PRO A 110 -8.14 29.24 0.02
C PRO A 110 -9.14 29.29 -1.13
N GLU A 111 -10.28 29.96 -0.95
CA GLU A 111 -11.39 30.03 -1.90
C GLU A 111 -11.04 30.86 -3.14
N THR A 112 -10.09 31.79 -3.01
CA THR A 112 -9.70 32.72 -4.08
C THR A 112 -8.23 32.58 -4.47
N THR A 113 -7.61 31.43 -4.17
CA THR A 113 -6.19 31.21 -4.43
C THR A 113 -5.95 29.83 -5.05
N THR A 114 -5.23 29.80 -6.15
CA THR A 114 -4.72 28.56 -6.75
C THR A 114 -3.22 28.44 -6.52
N VAL A 115 -2.79 27.30 -6.01
CA VAL A 115 -1.37 26.94 -5.84
C VAL A 115 -0.91 26.14 -7.04
N TYR A 116 0.23 26.50 -7.62
CA TYR A 116 0.81 25.84 -8.78
C TYR A 116 2.13 25.18 -8.40
N VAL A 117 2.33 23.94 -8.84
CA VAL A 117 3.56 23.17 -8.56
C VAL A 117 4.31 22.81 -9.84
N GLY A 118 5.63 22.87 -9.77
CA GLY A 118 6.54 22.60 -10.90
C GLY A 118 6.90 21.13 -11.09
N ILE A 119 5.92 20.26 -11.31
CA ILE A 119 6.14 18.85 -11.73
C ILE A 119 5.61 18.63 -13.14
N ASP A 120 6.21 17.70 -13.89
CA ASP A 120 5.80 17.40 -15.28
C ASP A 120 4.93 16.13 -15.40
N TRP A 121 4.49 15.82 -16.62
CA TRP A 121 3.60 14.71 -16.93
C TRP A 121 4.14 13.32 -16.54
N THR A 122 5.46 13.17 -16.40
CA THR A 122 6.10 11.93 -15.94
C THR A 122 5.97 11.73 -14.42
N GLU A 123 5.64 12.81 -13.70
CA GLU A 123 5.54 12.88 -12.24
C GLU A 123 4.08 12.96 -11.74
N THR A 124 3.09 12.76 -12.62
CA THR A 124 1.64 12.84 -12.30
C THR A 124 1.21 11.99 -11.11
N HIS A 125 1.89 10.87 -10.86
CA HIS A 125 1.69 10.03 -9.69
C HIS A 125 1.87 10.77 -8.35
N ARG A 126 2.56 11.93 -8.34
CA ARG A 126 2.80 12.77 -7.15
C ARG A 126 1.65 13.73 -6.86
N MET A 127 0.74 13.96 -7.80
CA MET A 127 -0.35 14.93 -7.65
C MET A 127 -1.26 14.68 -6.44
N PRO A 128 -1.75 13.45 -6.17
CA PRO A 128 -2.66 13.21 -5.05
C PRO A 128 -2.05 13.62 -3.69
N ALA A 129 -0.78 13.29 -3.46
CA ALA A 129 -0.08 13.66 -2.23
C ALA A 129 0.21 15.16 -2.12
N ILE A 130 0.45 15.84 -3.25
CA ILE A 130 0.63 17.28 -3.30
C ILE A 130 -0.69 18.00 -3.01
N GLU A 131 -1.79 17.56 -3.62
CA GLU A 131 -3.14 18.09 -3.40
C GLU A 131 -3.53 17.96 -1.93
N ALA A 132 -3.41 16.76 -1.35
CA ALA A 132 -3.64 16.53 0.08
C ALA A 132 -2.74 17.42 0.96
N GLY A 133 -1.48 17.59 0.57
CA GLY A 133 -0.50 18.44 1.27
C GLY A 133 -0.80 19.94 1.23
N HIS A 134 -1.70 20.40 0.35
CA HIS A 134 -2.08 21.80 0.20
C HIS A 134 -3.56 22.06 0.46
N LEU A 135 -4.33 21.09 0.98
CA LEU A 135 -5.69 21.40 1.44
C LEU A 135 -5.65 22.52 2.51
N PRO A 136 -6.59 23.49 2.46
CA PRO A 136 -7.76 23.55 1.58
C PRO A 136 -7.57 24.27 0.22
N TRP A 137 -6.36 24.70 -0.16
CA TRP A 137 -6.12 25.37 -1.44
C TRP A 137 -6.31 24.44 -2.64
N THR A 138 -6.81 24.98 -3.74
CA THR A 138 -6.80 24.27 -5.03
C THR A 138 -5.37 24.21 -5.59
N VAL A 139 -4.91 23.02 -5.98
CA VAL A 139 -3.58 22.83 -6.59
C VAL A 139 -3.69 22.51 -8.07
N LYS A 140 -2.77 23.03 -8.89
CA LYS A 140 -2.60 22.67 -10.31
C LYS A 140 -1.15 22.41 -10.68
N ALA A 141 -0.92 21.57 -11.69
CA ALA A 141 0.40 21.32 -12.27
C ALA A 141 0.34 21.44 -13.80
N PRO A 142 0.50 22.65 -14.38
CA PRO A 142 0.30 22.90 -15.81
C PRO A 142 1.21 22.14 -16.79
N LEU A 143 2.27 21.50 -16.30
CA LEU A 143 3.15 20.65 -17.13
C LEU A 143 2.72 19.17 -17.12
N CYS A 144 1.75 18.80 -16.27
CA CYS A 144 1.06 17.51 -16.30
C CYS A 144 -0.08 17.46 -17.33
N GLU A 145 -0.41 18.58 -17.96
CA GLU A 145 -1.47 18.72 -18.95
C GLU A 145 -0.89 18.93 -20.37
N PRO A 146 -1.58 18.45 -21.43
CA PRO A 146 -1.18 18.72 -22.81
C PRO A 146 -1.14 20.23 -23.15
N PRO A 147 -0.23 20.68 -24.04
CA PRO A 147 0.84 19.92 -24.67
C PRO A 147 1.97 19.61 -23.69
N PHE A 148 2.52 18.40 -23.82
CA PHE A 148 3.58 17.90 -22.98
C PHE A 148 4.94 18.37 -23.50
N SER A 149 5.79 18.86 -22.59
CA SER A 149 7.17 19.22 -22.88
C SER A 149 8.09 18.31 -22.10
N ASP A 150 9.17 17.85 -22.71
CA ASP A 150 10.24 17.19 -21.98
C ASP A 150 11.23 18.22 -21.41
N LYS A 151 12.18 17.74 -20.59
CA LYS A 151 13.15 18.62 -19.96
C LYS A 151 14.06 19.33 -20.98
N ALA A 152 14.38 18.70 -22.11
CA ALA A 152 15.21 19.30 -23.15
C ALA A 152 14.47 20.47 -23.82
N ASP A 153 13.17 20.30 -24.09
CA ASP A 153 12.30 21.35 -24.60
C ASP A 153 12.29 22.56 -23.66
N LEU A 154 12.12 22.33 -22.36
CA LEU A 154 12.08 23.41 -21.37
C LEU A 154 13.43 24.13 -21.26
N LEU A 155 14.54 23.40 -21.32
CA LEU A 155 15.88 23.99 -21.30
C LEU A 155 16.15 24.81 -22.57
N ASN A 156 15.67 24.36 -23.73
CA ASN A 156 15.77 25.11 -24.98
C ASN A 156 14.91 26.38 -24.92
N ALA A 157 13.68 26.28 -24.42
CA ALA A 157 12.80 27.43 -24.23
C ALA A 157 13.42 28.49 -23.30
N ALA A 158 14.16 28.09 -22.26
CA ALA A 158 14.88 29.04 -21.42
C ALA A 158 16.00 29.77 -22.19
N ARG A 159 16.77 29.04 -23.00
CA ARG A 159 17.81 29.64 -23.85
C ARG A 159 17.22 30.59 -24.88
N GLU A 160 16.09 30.23 -25.48
CA GLU A 160 15.35 31.10 -26.42
C GLU A 160 14.82 32.37 -25.75
N ALA A 161 14.47 32.29 -24.46
CA ALA A 161 14.12 33.45 -23.63
C ALA A 161 15.36 34.26 -23.16
N GLY A 162 16.57 33.90 -23.58
CA GLY A 162 17.81 34.56 -23.16
C GLY A 162 18.27 34.21 -21.75
N ILE A 163 17.67 33.20 -21.11
CA ILE A 163 17.98 32.77 -19.75
C ILE A 163 18.95 31.59 -19.82
N THR A 164 20.07 31.67 -19.09
CA THR A 164 21.00 30.55 -19.01
C THR A 164 20.46 29.50 -18.03
N PRO A 165 20.20 28.25 -18.47
CA PRO A 165 19.70 27.22 -17.56
C PRO A 165 20.64 26.95 -16.39
N PRO A 166 20.11 26.49 -15.23
CA PRO A 166 20.95 26.21 -14.07
C PRO A 166 22.11 25.26 -14.39
N ARG A 167 23.32 25.63 -13.98
CA ARG A 167 24.55 24.91 -14.33
C ARG A 167 24.55 23.45 -13.89
N LEU A 168 23.84 23.09 -12.81
CA LEU A 168 23.74 21.71 -12.34
C LEU A 168 23.20 20.78 -13.44
N TYR A 169 22.28 21.25 -14.29
CA TYR A 169 21.81 20.47 -15.44
C TYR A 169 22.91 20.23 -16.47
N GLY A 170 23.71 21.25 -16.79
CA GLY A 170 24.86 21.12 -17.69
C GLY A 170 25.98 20.24 -17.13
N LEU A 171 26.05 20.14 -15.81
CA LEU A 171 26.99 19.28 -15.08
C LEU A 171 26.47 17.84 -14.90
N GLY A 172 25.29 17.49 -15.44
CA GLY A 172 24.76 16.12 -15.43
C GLY A 172 23.88 15.77 -14.24
N PHE A 173 23.45 16.73 -13.42
CA PHE A 173 22.47 16.48 -12.36
C PHE A 173 21.04 16.45 -12.92
N ALA A 174 20.23 15.52 -12.41
CA ALA A 174 18.82 15.40 -12.79
C ALA A 174 17.96 16.57 -12.26
N HIS A 175 18.35 17.20 -11.16
CA HIS A 175 17.60 18.27 -10.49
C HIS A 175 18.52 19.41 -10.03
N ASN A 176 17.95 20.62 -9.91
CA ASN A 176 18.67 21.81 -9.47
C ASN A 176 18.40 22.10 -7.98
N ASN A 177 18.70 21.16 -7.09
CA ASN A 177 18.39 21.28 -5.66
C ASN A 177 19.64 21.04 -4.81
N CYS A 178 19.77 21.81 -3.73
CA CYS A 178 20.74 21.63 -2.64
C CYS A 178 22.20 21.49 -3.12
N GLY A 179 22.58 22.23 -4.18
CA GLY A 179 23.93 22.17 -4.74
C GLY A 179 24.33 20.80 -5.31
N GLY A 180 23.36 19.91 -5.58
CA GLY A 180 23.58 18.50 -5.95
C GLY A 180 23.67 17.53 -4.76
N ALA A 181 23.67 18.03 -3.53
CA ALA A 181 23.84 17.27 -2.29
C ALA A 181 22.51 16.97 -1.57
N CYS A 182 21.42 16.79 -2.31
CA CYS A 182 20.14 16.45 -1.71
C CYS A 182 20.21 15.06 -1.05
N VAL A 183 19.79 14.95 0.22
CA VAL A 183 19.72 13.67 0.94
C VAL A 183 18.74 12.66 0.33
N ARG A 184 17.86 13.11 -0.58
CA ARG A 184 17.00 12.23 -1.37
C ARG A 184 17.66 11.67 -2.63
N GLY A 185 18.85 12.15 -2.98
CA GLY A 185 19.69 11.59 -4.02
C GLY A 185 20.17 10.19 -3.66
N GLY A 186 20.21 9.31 -4.66
CA GLY A 186 20.69 7.94 -4.51
C GLY A 186 22.22 7.83 -4.69
N GLN A 187 22.73 6.60 -4.68
CA GLN A 187 24.18 6.35 -4.77
C GLN A 187 24.82 6.97 -6.02
N ALA A 188 24.16 6.93 -7.17
CA ALA A 188 24.66 7.50 -8.43
C ALA A 188 24.81 9.01 -8.35
N GLN A 189 23.85 9.72 -7.74
CA GLN A 189 23.92 11.17 -7.57
C GLN A 189 25.07 11.57 -6.64
N TRP A 190 25.27 10.86 -5.52
CA TRP A 190 26.36 11.15 -4.59
C TRP A 190 27.73 10.81 -5.17
N ALA A 191 27.85 9.71 -5.93
CA ALA A 191 29.06 9.40 -6.67
C ALA A 191 29.38 10.48 -7.73
N HIS A 192 28.36 10.96 -8.44
CA HIS A 192 28.48 12.05 -9.40
C HIS A 192 28.87 13.37 -8.73
N LEU A 193 28.29 13.69 -7.56
CA LEU A 193 28.67 14.85 -6.75
C LEU A 193 30.14 14.80 -6.35
N MET A 194 30.65 13.63 -5.95
CA MET A 194 32.07 13.46 -5.62
C MET A 194 32.98 13.77 -6.81
N LYS A 195 32.55 13.42 -8.03
CA LYS A 195 33.29 13.67 -9.27
C LYS A 195 33.26 15.14 -9.68
N VAL A 196 32.11 15.80 -9.58
CA VAL A 196 31.89 17.16 -10.09
C VAL A 196 32.25 18.23 -9.05
N PHE A 197 31.94 17.99 -7.78
CA PHE A 197 32.18 18.91 -6.66
C PHE A 197 32.77 18.16 -5.44
N PRO A 198 34.04 17.72 -5.52
CA PRO A 198 34.68 16.93 -4.46
C PRO A 198 34.67 17.62 -3.10
N ASP A 199 34.84 18.95 -3.04
CA ASP A 199 34.82 19.70 -1.78
C ASP A 199 33.43 19.70 -1.13
N ARG A 200 32.36 19.78 -1.93
CA ARG A 200 30.97 19.68 -1.42
C ARG A 200 30.66 18.29 -0.91
N TYR A 201 31.14 17.26 -1.61
CA TYR A 201 31.03 15.90 -1.15
C TYR A 201 31.77 15.73 0.19
N ALA A 202 33.00 16.22 0.30
CA ALA A 202 33.80 16.15 1.53
C ALA A 202 33.12 16.87 2.71
N ALA A 203 32.52 18.04 2.47
CA ALA A 203 31.78 18.77 3.51
C ALA A 203 30.56 17.98 4.02
N ASN A 204 29.79 17.36 3.12
CA ASN A 204 28.64 16.52 3.49
C ASN A 204 29.08 15.20 4.15
N GLU A 205 30.19 14.60 3.72
CA GLU A 205 30.80 13.44 4.39
C GLU A 205 31.18 13.79 5.83
N ALA A 206 31.86 14.91 6.04
CA ALA A 206 32.27 15.37 7.37
C ALA A 206 31.05 15.63 8.27
N ALA A 207 30.00 16.26 7.74
CA ALA A 207 28.76 16.51 8.45
C ALA A 207 28.00 15.21 8.80
N GLU A 208 27.94 14.25 7.88
CA GLU A 208 27.35 12.93 8.14
C GLU A 208 28.12 12.21 9.26
N GLN A 209 29.46 12.23 9.22
CA GLN A 209 30.28 11.59 10.24
C GLN A 209 30.16 12.27 11.61
N HIS A 210 30.05 13.59 11.64
CA HIS A 210 29.78 14.31 12.89
C HIS A 210 28.44 13.88 13.48
N MET A 211 27.37 13.91 12.69
CA MET A 211 26.04 13.46 13.12
C MET A 211 26.04 11.99 13.58
N ARG A 212 26.75 11.09 12.89
CA ARG A 212 26.87 9.68 13.30
C ARG A 212 27.53 9.54 14.67
N ARG A 213 28.58 10.32 14.96
CA ARG A 213 29.22 10.34 16.28
C ARG A 213 28.27 10.86 17.36
N ASP A 214 27.62 11.99 17.10
CA ASP A 214 26.73 12.66 18.05
C ASP A 214 25.48 11.84 18.38
N LEU A 215 24.97 11.10 17.40
CA LEU A 215 23.81 10.21 17.59
C LEU A 215 24.18 8.88 18.25
N GLY A 216 25.45 8.45 18.19
CA GLY A 216 25.89 7.13 18.65
C GLY A 216 25.21 5.96 17.92
N LYS A 217 24.72 6.20 16.70
CA LYS A 217 23.91 5.24 15.91
C LYS A 217 24.56 4.94 14.57
N ASN A 218 24.39 3.70 14.11
CA ASN A 218 24.77 3.32 12.75
C ASN A 218 23.68 3.76 11.76
N VAL A 219 23.71 5.02 11.34
CA VAL A 219 22.73 5.64 10.40
C VAL A 219 23.45 6.41 9.29
N ALA A 220 22.93 6.37 8.06
CA ALA A 220 23.56 7.03 6.92
C ALA A 220 22.50 7.57 5.96
N ILE A 221 22.91 8.50 5.10
CA ILE A 221 22.10 9.03 3.99
C ILE A 221 21.77 7.90 3.01
N LEU A 222 22.75 7.07 2.67
CA LEU A 222 22.61 6.00 1.69
C LEU A 222 22.48 4.62 2.33
N ARG A 223 22.09 3.65 1.52
CA ARG A 223 21.96 2.24 1.92
C ARG A 223 22.65 1.34 0.91
N ASP A 224 23.40 0.37 1.39
CA ASP A 224 23.94 -0.73 0.60
C ASP A 224 22.93 -1.89 0.62
N ARG A 225 22.59 -2.39 -0.56
CA ARG A 225 21.62 -3.49 -0.75
C ARG A 225 22.27 -4.77 -1.30
N ARG A 226 23.60 -4.79 -1.44
CA ARG A 226 24.33 -5.95 -1.95
C ARG A 226 24.26 -7.11 -0.96
N GLY A 227 24.20 -8.35 -1.47
CA GLY A 227 24.18 -9.57 -0.65
C GLY A 227 22.84 -9.87 0.05
N GLY A 228 21.73 -9.26 -0.38
CA GLY A 228 20.39 -9.56 0.15
C GLY A 228 20.07 -8.94 1.52
N THR A 229 21.01 -8.19 2.12
CA THR A 229 20.80 -7.43 3.36
C THR A 229 20.91 -5.93 3.11
N VAL A 230 20.05 -5.14 3.74
CA VAL A 230 20.11 -3.67 3.65
C VAL A 230 20.87 -3.11 4.85
N ARG A 231 22.01 -2.45 4.60
CA ARG A 231 22.80 -1.79 5.65
C ARG A 231 23.03 -0.32 5.34
N PRO A 232 23.18 0.56 6.36
CA PRO A 232 23.60 1.94 6.15
C PRO A 232 24.91 2.00 5.35
N LEU A 233 24.98 2.88 4.37
CA LEU A 233 26.18 3.15 3.57
C LEU A 233 26.60 4.60 3.81
N PRO A 234 27.54 4.86 4.73
CA PRO A 234 28.08 6.20 4.94
C PRO A 234 28.79 6.72 3.69
N LEU A 235 28.79 8.03 3.48
CA LEU A 235 29.52 8.69 2.39
C LEU A 235 31.02 8.37 2.43
N THR A 236 31.60 8.19 3.62
CA THR A 236 32.98 7.72 3.77
C THR A 236 33.19 6.33 3.16
N GLU A 237 32.25 5.42 3.37
CA GLU A 237 32.33 4.07 2.81
C GLU A 237 32.05 4.07 1.30
N LEU A 238 31.09 4.88 0.83
CA LEU A 238 30.86 5.08 -0.60
C LEU A 238 32.13 5.62 -1.29
N ARG A 239 32.79 6.62 -0.71
CA ARG A 239 34.05 7.18 -1.23
C ARG A 239 35.12 6.09 -1.33
N HIS A 240 35.33 5.31 -0.26
CA HIS A 240 36.32 4.22 -0.27
C HIS A 240 36.02 3.18 -1.36
N ARG A 241 34.75 2.87 -1.62
CA ARG A 241 34.37 1.95 -2.70
C ARG A 241 34.68 2.53 -4.08
N ILE A 242 34.41 3.81 -4.30
CA ILE A 242 34.66 4.47 -5.59
C ILE A 242 36.16 4.64 -5.85
N THR A 243 36.95 4.94 -4.82
CA THR A 243 38.40 5.16 -4.95
C THR A 243 39.23 3.88 -4.83
N GLY A 244 38.62 2.75 -4.46
CA GLY A 244 39.28 1.45 -4.30
C GLY A 244 39.46 0.69 -5.62
N THR A 245 40.41 -0.26 -5.65
CA THR A 245 40.82 -1.04 -6.83
C THR A 245 39.99 -2.31 -7.11
N SER A 246 38.77 -2.42 -6.56
CA SER A 246 37.94 -3.65 -6.67
C SER A 246 37.23 -3.79 -8.03
N THR A 247 37.10 -5.03 -8.52
CA THR A 247 36.44 -5.43 -9.77
C THR A 247 34.91 -5.62 -9.67
N GLU A 248 34.31 -5.42 -8.50
CA GLU A 248 32.85 -5.39 -8.33
C GLU A 248 32.25 -4.01 -8.62
N ALA A 249 30.97 -3.94 -9.01
CA ALA A 249 30.25 -2.67 -9.11
C ALA A 249 30.32 -1.90 -7.77
N ALA A 250 31.08 -0.80 -7.76
CA ALA A 250 31.43 -0.05 -6.54
C ALA A 250 30.22 0.56 -5.82
N TYR A 251 29.18 0.89 -6.57
CA TYR A 251 27.91 1.46 -6.12
C TYR A 251 26.81 1.21 -7.17
N ASP A 252 25.56 1.46 -6.82
CA ASP A 252 24.40 1.36 -7.72
C ASP A 252 24.36 2.59 -8.65
N ALA A 253 24.70 2.38 -9.93
CA ALA A 253 24.77 3.45 -10.94
C ALA A 253 23.40 3.92 -11.45
N ASP A 254 22.33 3.17 -11.15
CA ASP A 254 20.96 3.50 -11.55
C ASP A 254 20.17 4.20 -10.42
N ASP A 255 20.67 4.14 -9.17
CA ASP A 255 20.09 4.84 -8.02
C ASP A 255 20.41 6.35 -8.03
N TRP A 256 19.69 7.12 -8.84
CA TRP A 256 19.79 8.59 -8.86
C TRP A 256 18.96 9.28 -7.76
N GLY A 257 18.02 8.57 -7.14
CA GLY A 257 17.10 9.11 -6.13
C GLY A 257 15.88 9.80 -6.72
N GLY A 258 15.00 10.31 -5.85
CA GLY A 258 13.72 10.94 -6.23
C GLY A 258 13.60 12.38 -5.74
N CYS A 259 13.27 13.31 -6.63
CA CYS A 259 12.99 14.70 -6.26
C CYS A 259 11.54 14.84 -5.78
N GLY A 260 11.30 15.35 -4.56
CA GLY A 260 9.93 15.68 -4.14
C GLY A 260 9.80 16.51 -2.86
N CYS A 261 10.00 17.82 -2.97
CA CYS A 261 10.11 18.71 -1.80
C CYS A 261 8.77 19.25 -1.23
N PHE A 262 7.61 18.86 -1.77
CA PHE A 262 6.28 19.36 -1.36
C PHE A 262 5.19 18.27 -1.31
N THR A 263 5.59 17.01 -1.21
CA THR A 263 4.68 15.89 -0.93
C THR A 263 4.54 15.72 0.58
N SER A 264 3.37 15.34 1.09
CA SER A 264 3.26 14.84 2.47
C SER A 264 4.37 13.82 2.72
N THR A 265 5.01 13.87 3.90
CA THR A 265 6.11 12.95 4.24
C THR A 265 5.56 11.57 4.54
N GLU A 266 5.11 10.90 3.50
CA GLU A 266 4.85 9.47 3.37
C GLU A 266 4.70 9.21 1.86
N GLU A 267 5.30 8.11 1.39
CA GLU A 267 5.24 7.55 0.02
C GLU A 267 6.38 7.87 -0.98
N ASN A 268 6.97 6.77 -1.47
CA ASN A 268 7.92 6.67 -2.58
C ASN A 268 7.19 5.96 -3.73
N SER A 269 7.23 6.52 -4.93
CA SER A 269 6.71 5.90 -6.16
C SER A 269 7.82 5.58 -7.16
N MET A 270 7.58 4.54 -7.98
CA MET A 270 8.42 3.99 -9.06
C MET A 270 8.05 4.60 -10.45
N PRO A 271 8.87 4.37 -11.51
CA PRO A 271 9.06 5.30 -12.65
C PRO A 271 8.09 5.11 -13.85
N PRO A 272 8.12 6.00 -14.88
CA PRO A 272 7.04 6.19 -15.85
C PRO A 272 7.17 5.41 -17.18
N ALA A 273 6.02 5.27 -17.86
CA ALA A 273 5.82 4.65 -19.15
C ALA A 273 6.09 5.61 -20.33
N SER A 274 6.67 5.08 -21.41
CA SER A 274 6.83 5.74 -22.70
C SER A 274 5.59 5.56 -23.60
N ARG A 275 5.21 6.64 -24.27
CA ARG A 275 4.11 6.74 -25.26
C ARG A 275 4.47 6.07 -26.59
N LEU A 276 3.48 5.47 -27.24
CA LEU A 276 3.51 5.14 -28.67
C LEU A 276 2.35 5.88 -29.37
N HIS A 277 2.63 6.41 -30.55
CA HIS A 277 1.74 7.22 -31.38
C HIS A 277 0.50 6.47 -31.90
N LEU A 278 -0.61 7.19 -31.97
CA LEU A 278 -1.79 6.89 -32.79
C LEU A 278 -1.51 7.23 -34.26
N VAL A 279 -1.87 6.31 -35.17
CA VAL A 279 -2.18 6.59 -36.58
C VAL A 279 -3.51 5.89 -36.88
N THR A 280 -4.40 6.63 -37.55
CA THR A 280 -5.82 6.35 -37.83
C THR A 280 -6.05 5.61 -39.16
N ASP A 281 -7.14 4.83 -39.16
CA ASP A 281 -8.12 4.49 -40.23
C ASP A 281 -7.71 3.85 -41.58
N HIS A 282 -8.15 2.60 -41.84
CA HIS A 282 -9.35 2.25 -42.65
C HIS A 282 -9.53 0.72 -42.83
N PRO A 283 -10.74 0.22 -43.16
CA PRO A 283 -11.11 -1.20 -43.11
C PRO A 283 -11.12 -1.86 -44.51
N GLU A 284 -10.48 -3.01 -44.67
CA GLU A 284 -10.74 -3.89 -45.83
C GLU A 284 -10.78 -5.37 -45.45
N ASN A 285 -11.82 -6.02 -45.98
CA ASN A 285 -12.14 -7.45 -45.95
C ASN A 285 -10.94 -8.35 -46.23
N HIS A 286 -10.81 -9.46 -45.51
CA HIS A 286 -10.27 -10.68 -46.10
C HIS A 286 -10.97 -11.95 -45.62
N GLU A 287 -11.35 -12.74 -46.62
CA GLU A 287 -11.95 -14.06 -46.61
C GLU A 287 -11.12 -15.10 -45.84
N VAL A 288 -11.82 -16.11 -45.33
CA VAL A 288 -11.29 -17.32 -44.71
C VAL A 288 -10.64 -18.21 -45.78
N PRO A 289 -9.36 -18.60 -45.67
CA PRO A 289 -8.78 -19.65 -46.51
C PRO A 289 -8.89 -21.05 -45.86
N PRO A 290 -8.93 -22.12 -46.68
CA PRO A 290 -9.24 -23.48 -46.24
C PRO A 290 -8.06 -24.17 -45.55
N ALA A 291 -8.40 -25.18 -44.73
CA ALA A 291 -7.48 -25.99 -43.95
C ALA A 291 -6.39 -26.66 -44.82
N SER A 292 -5.12 -26.44 -44.46
CA SER A 292 -3.97 -27.12 -45.06
C SER A 292 -3.64 -28.40 -44.30
N THR A 293 -3.58 -29.50 -45.06
CA THR A 293 -3.07 -30.80 -44.66
C THR A 293 -1.53 -30.76 -44.66
N GLY A 294 -0.93 -30.51 -43.50
CA GLY A 294 0.50 -30.72 -43.24
C GLY A 294 0.75 -31.97 -42.38
N PRO A 295 2.00 -32.46 -42.28
CA PRO A 295 2.34 -33.67 -41.52
C PRO A 295 1.89 -33.54 -40.06
N LEU A 296 1.38 -34.63 -39.48
CA LEU A 296 0.87 -34.69 -38.10
C LEU A 296 1.95 -34.23 -37.10
N TRP A 297 1.90 -32.97 -36.73
CA TRP A 297 2.55 -32.44 -35.55
C TRP A 297 1.76 -32.94 -34.34
N ASP A 298 2.39 -33.76 -33.50
CA ASP A 298 1.77 -34.29 -32.29
C ASP A 298 1.23 -33.17 -31.39
N MET A 299 0.15 -33.47 -30.66
CA MET A 299 -0.50 -32.51 -29.78
C MET A 299 0.50 -31.98 -28.73
N PRO A 300 0.69 -30.66 -28.63
CA PRO A 300 1.63 -30.09 -27.67
C PRO A 300 1.14 -30.30 -26.24
N VAL A 301 2.09 -30.50 -25.33
CA VAL A 301 1.82 -30.64 -23.90
C VAL A 301 1.63 -29.23 -23.31
N PRO A 302 0.51 -28.93 -22.62
CA PRO A 302 0.32 -27.64 -21.97
C PRO A 302 1.52 -27.23 -21.11
N LEU A 303 1.97 -25.97 -21.27
CA LEU A 303 3.12 -25.42 -20.50
C LEU A 303 2.85 -25.37 -19.00
N THR A 304 1.59 -25.31 -18.62
CA THR A 304 1.08 -25.39 -17.26
C THR A 304 -0.15 -26.28 -17.27
N GLY A 305 -0.46 -26.95 -16.16
CA GLY A 305 -1.78 -27.59 -16.01
C GLY A 305 -2.90 -26.59 -16.34
N ALA A 306 -4.04 -27.06 -16.85
CA ALA A 306 -5.15 -26.20 -17.22
C ALA A 306 -5.48 -25.26 -16.04
N ALA A 307 -5.14 -23.98 -16.17
CA ALA A 307 -5.47 -22.98 -15.17
C ALA A 307 -6.99 -22.76 -15.26
N ILE A 308 -7.75 -23.55 -14.49
CA ILE A 308 -9.18 -23.32 -14.31
C ILE A 308 -9.29 -21.98 -13.61
N ALA A 309 -9.87 -20.99 -14.29
CA ALA A 309 -10.19 -19.72 -13.65
C ALA A 309 -11.05 -20.02 -12.41
N PRO A 310 -10.67 -19.48 -11.25
CA PRO A 310 -11.41 -19.70 -10.03
C PRO A 310 -12.80 -19.04 -10.16
N PRO A 311 -13.80 -19.54 -9.42
CA PRO A 311 -15.19 -19.10 -9.55
C PRO A 311 -15.36 -17.62 -9.17
N PRO A 312 -16.36 -16.90 -9.72
CA PRO A 312 -16.63 -15.52 -9.32
C PRO A 312 -17.09 -15.43 -7.86
N PHE A 313 -16.91 -14.26 -7.25
CA PHE A 313 -17.36 -14.03 -5.87
C PHE A 313 -18.89 -14.10 -5.78
N PRO A 314 -19.46 -14.92 -4.89
CA PRO A 314 -20.91 -15.12 -4.79
C PRO A 314 -21.57 -13.95 -4.03
N LEU A 315 -21.80 -12.82 -4.68
CA LEU A 315 -22.35 -11.61 -4.04
C LEU A 315 -23.74 -11.79 -3.42
N ASP A 316 -24.50 -12.78 -3.88
CA ASP A 316 -25.85 -13.11 -3.40
C ASP A 316 -25.87 -13.73 -1.99
N VAL A 317 -24.72 -14.16 -1.46
CA VAL A 317 -24.59 -14.56 -0.04
C VAL A 317 -24.81 -13.38 0.91
N PHE A 318 -24.59 -12.15 0.41
CA PHE A 318 -24.77 -10.96 1.21
C PHE A 318 -26.22 -10.50 1.23
N PRO A 319 -26.67 -9.89 2.35
CA PRO A 319 -27.94 -9.18 2.36
C PRO A 319 -27.90 -8.02 1.35
N ARG A 320 -29.08 -7.62 0.88
CA ARG A 320 -29.25 -6.58 -0.15
C ARG A 320 -28.38 -5.34 0.07
N TRP A 321 -28.35 -4.79 1.29
CA TRP A 321 -27.61 -3.55 1.59
C TRP A 321 -26.10 -3.68 1.35
N LEU A 322 -25.52 -4.86 1.59
CA LEU A 322 -24.09 -5.13 1.43
C LEU A 322 -23.78 -5.60 0.00
N GLY A 323 -24.63 -6.47 -0.56
CA GLY A 323 -24.51 -6.96 -1.93
C GLY A 323 -24.64 -5.83 -2.97
N GLU A 324 -25.60 -4.91 -2.81
CA GLU A 324 -25.77 -3.75 -3.69
C GLU A 324 -24.56 -2.80 -3.57
N MET A 325 -24.02 -2.59 -2.36
CA MET A 325 -22.82 -1.77 -2.19
C MET A 325 -21.60 -2.39 -2.88
N ALA A 326 -21.31 -3.67 -2.61
CA ALA A 326 -20.17 -4.35 -3.22
C ALA A 326 -20.28 -4.40 -4.75
N THR A 327 -21.48 -4.65 -5.28
CA THR A 327 -21.78 -4.58 -6.72
C THR A 327 -21.59 -3.17 -7.27
N GLY A 328 -22.12 -2.17 -6.58
CA GLY A 328 -22.04 -0.77 -6.98
C GLY A 328 -20.59 -0.29 -7.04
N VAL A 329 -19.81 -0.58 -5.99
CA VAL A 329 -18.38 -0.26 -5.95
C VAL A 329 -17.66 -0.95 -7.09
N ALA A 330 -17.80 -2.26 -7.25
CA ALA A 330 -17.15 -3.01 -8.33
C ALA A 330 -17.46 -2.46 -9.72
N ARG A 331 -18.71 -2.05 -9.98
CA ARG A 331 -19.12 -1.39 -11.22
C ARG A 331 -18.47 -0.02 -11.39
N PHE A 332 -18.55 0.84 -10.38
CA PHE A 332 -17.99 2.19 -10.42
C PHE A 332 -16.47 2.21 -10.54
N THR A 333 -15.78 1.28 -9.89
CA THR A 333 -14.33 1.15 -10.01
C THR A 333 -13.93 0.30 -11.20
N ALA A 334 -14.87 -0.29 -11.96
CA ALA A 334 -14.62 -1.30 -12.99
C ALA A 334 -13.58 -2.34 -12.56
N THR A 335 -13.84 -2.96 -11.40
CA THR A 335 -13.03 -4.03 -10.80
C THR A 335 -13.87 -5.29 -10.63
N ASP A 336 -13.21 -6.43 -10.49
CA ASP A 336 -13.87 -7.68 -10.14
C ASP A 336 -14.61 -7.56 -8.78
N PRO A 337 -15.87 -8.03 -8.67
CA PRO A 337 -16.61 -8.08 -7.42
C PRO A 337 -15.90 -8.74 -6.23
N ALA A 338 -14.99 -9.68 -6.47
CA ALA A 338 -14.18 -10.32 -5.45
C ALA A 338 -13.37 -9.32 -4.60
N MET A 339 -12.97 -8.19 -5.19
CA MET A 339 -12.24 -7.14 -4.48
C MET A 339 -13.10 -6.48 -3.41
N ALA A 340 -14.29 -6.00 -3.78
CA ALA A 340 -15.22 -5.37 -2.86
C ALA A 340 -15.85 -6.39 -1.88
N GLY A 341 -16.17 -7.60 -2.36
CA GLY A 341 -16.73 -8.67 -1.54
C GLY A 341 -15.79 -9.16 -0.44
N THR A 342 -14.50 -9.29 -0.73
CA THR A 342 -13.51 -9.68 0.29
C THR A 342 -13.32 -8.58 1.33
N LEU A 343 -13.28 -7.31 0.91
CA LEU A 343 -13.24 -6.17 1.83
C LEU A 343 -14.51 -6.06 2.69
N ALA A 344 -15.70 -6.40 2.14
CA ALA A 344 -16.94 -6.45 2.92
C ALA A 344 -16.85 -7.44 4.09
N VAL A 345 -16.31 -8.64 3.85
CA VAL A 345 -16.06 -9.64 4.92
C VAL A 345 -15.10 -9.09 5.97
N ALA A 346 -14.02 -8.42 5.54
CA ALA A 346 -13.07 -7.81 6.46
C ALA A 346 -13.66 -6.66 7.28
N VAL A 347 -14.54 -5.84 6.70
CA VAL A 347 -15.24 -4.75 7.40
C VAL A 347 -16.20 -5.31 8.46
N LEU A 348 -16.97 -6.35 8.14
CA LEU A 348 -17.80 -7.04 9.12
C LEU A 348 -16.96 -7.62 10.26
N SER A 349 -15.81 -8.21 9.93
CA SER A 349 -14.86 -8.74 10.89
C SER A 349 -14.25 -7.66 11.78
N ALA A 350 -13.99 -6.46 11.25
CA ALA A 350 -13.53 -5.32 12.04
C ALA A 350 -14.60 -4.83 13.04
N CYS A 351 -15.88 -4.90 12.68
CA CYS A 351 -16.97 -4.57 13.58
C CYS A 351 -17.14 -5.61 14.70
N ALA A 352 -17.29 -6.89 14.33
CA ALA A 352 -17.72 -7.96 15.23
C ALA A 352 -16.58 -8.78 15.86
N GLY A 353 -15.35 -8.69 15.33
CA GLY A 353 -14.20 -9.43 15.80
C GLY A 353 -13.89 -9.17 17.28
N GLY A 354 -13.76 -10.25 18.06
CA GLY A 354 -13.57 -10.21 19.51
C GLY A 354 -14.85 -9.93 20.32
N ARG A 355 -15.99 -9.72 19.64
CA ARG A 355 -17.29 -9.41 20.25
C ARG A 355 -18.39 -10.41 19.88
N LEU A 356 -18.11 -11.29 18.92
CA LEU A 356 -18.95 -12.43 18.56
C LEU A 356 -18.11 -13.70 18.43
N GLU A 357 -18.61 -14.79 18.98
CA GLU A 357 -18.08 -16.15 18.81
C GLU A 357 -19.18 -17.07 18.29
N VAL A 358 -18.80 -18.05 17.47
CA VAL A 358 -19.70 -19.10 16.98
C VAL A 358 -19.38 -20.40 17.73
N GLU A 359 -20.41 -20.99 18.35
CA GLU A 359 -20.32 -22.28 19.03
C GLU A 359 -21.10 -23.34 18.24
N PRO A 360 -20.45 -24.08 17.30
CA PRO A 360 -21.13 -25.10 16.51
C PRO A 360 -21.55 -26.34 17.30
N VAL A 361 -20.81 -26.66 18.35
CA VAL A 361 -21.09 -27.73 19.32
C VAL A 361 -20.56 -27.28 20.68
N PRO A 362 -21.17 -27.73 21.80
CA PRO A 362 -20.75 -27.29 23.12
C PRO A 362 -19.24 -27.46 23.36
N GLY A 363 -18.57 -26.38 23.78
CA GLY A 363 -17.15 -26.39 24.12
C GLY A 363 -16.20 -26.08 22.97
N TRP A 364 -16.68 -26.01 21.72
CA TRP A 364 -15.90 -25.48 20.60
C TRP A 364 -16.39 -24.08 20.26
N ARG A 365 -15.54 -23.06 20.45
CA ARG A 365 -15.84 -21.67 20.09
C ARG A 365 -14.86 -21.15 19.05
N GLU A 366 -15.40 -20.51 18.02
CA GLU A 366 -14.61 -19.81 17.01
C GLU A 366 -14.91 -18.32 17.03
N PRO A 367 -13.91 -17.44 17.20
CA PRO A 367 -14.13 -16.00 17.10
C PRO A 367 -14.30 -15.60 15.63
N VAL A 368 -15.11 -14.57 15.35
CA VAL A 368 -15.42 -14.19 13.95
C VAL A 368 -14.34 -13.36 13.25
N ASN A 369 -13.21 -13.09 13.89
CA ASN A 369 -12.14 -12.31 13.27
C ASN A 369 -11.44 -13.10 12.15
N ILE A 370 -11.11 -12.44 11.04
CA ILE A 370 -10.66 -13.14 9.82
C ILE A 370 -9.42 -12.50 9.19
N PHE A 371 -8.60 -13.32 8.54
CA PHE A 371 -7.46 -12.89 7.73
C PHE A 371 -7.78 -13.12 6.25
N THR A 372 -7.72 -12.05 5.46
CA THR A 372 -8.02 -12.05 4.03
C THR A 372 -6.90 -11.35 3.25
N ALA A 373 -6.68 -11.79 2.02
CA ALA A 373 -5.69 -11.20 1.14
C ALA A 373 -6.25 -11.08 -0.29
N VAL A 374 -6.34 -9.85 -0.79
CA VAL A 374 -6.72 -9.58 -2.18
C VAL A 374 -5.46 -9.42 -3.00
N ILE A 375 -5.22 -10.29 -3.97
CA ILE A 375 -4.01 -10.29 -4.79
C ILE A 375 -4.31 -9.69 -6.16
N ALA A 376 -3.88 -8.45 -6.38
CA ALA A 376 -4.14 -7.71 -7.61
C ALA A 376 -2.92 -6.90 -8.07
N GLY A 377 -2.71 -6.83 -9.38
CA GLY A 377 -1.60 -6.10 -10.00
C GLY A 377 -1.58 -4.58 -9.70
N PRO A 378 -0.48 -3.89 -10.00
CA PRO A 378 -0.46 -2.43 -9.96
C PRO A 378 -1.51 -1.86 -10.92
N GLY A 379 -2.17 -0.76 -10.56
CA GLY A 379 -3.20 -0.14 -11.42
C GLY A 379 -4.56 -0.84 -11.45
N GLU A 380 -4.80 -1.85 -10.60
CA GLU A 380 -6.09 -2.54 -10.46
C GLU A 380 -7.14 -1.80 -9.62
N ARG A 381 -6.96 -0.49 -9.40
CA ARG A 381 -7.90 0.37 -8.64
C ARG A 381 -8.20 -0.15 -7.22
N LYS A 382 -7.20 -0.75 -6.56
CA LYS A 382 -7.25 -1.22 -5.16
C LYS A 382 -7.67 -0.11 -4.19
N SER A 383 -6.96 1.02 -4.20
CA SER A 383 -7.17 2.13 -3.27
C SER A 383 -8.58 2.75 -3.35
N PRO A 384 -9.16 2.99 -4.54
CA PRO A 384 -10.57 3.40 -4.64
C PRO A 384 -11.56 2.40 -4.00
N VAL A 385 -11.39 1.10 -4.21
CA VAL A 385 -12.27 0.08 -3.63
C VAL A 385 -12.08 0.01 -2.11
N HIS A 386 -10.83 -0.02 -1.63
CA HIS A 386 -10.51 0.03 -0.20
C HIS A 386 -11.17 1.22 0.47
N ARG A 387 -10.98 2.44 -0.07
CA ARG A 387 -11.54 3.67 0.49
C ARG A 387 -13.05 3.62 0.56
N ALA A 388 -13.72 3.18 -0.51
CA ALA A 388 -15.18 3.09 -0.56
C ALA A 388 -15.73 2.11 0.49
N MET A 389 -15.06 0.99 0.70
CA MET A 389 -15.50 -0.05 1.64
C MET A 389 -15.14 0.28 3.09
N THR A 390 -13.99 0.90 3.37
CA THR A 390 -13.50 1.13 4.75
C THR A 390 -13.89 2.48 5.35
N ALA A 391 -14.27 3.48 4.53
CA ALA A 391 -14.66 4.81 5.01
C ALA A 391 -15.68 4.81 6.18
N PRO A 392 -16.72 3.95 6.22
CA PRO A 392 -17.64 3.92 7.37
C PRO A 392 -16.98 3.53 8.69
N LEU A 393 -15.94 2.69 8.68
CA LEU A 393 -15.20 2.33 9.91
C LEU A 393 -14.46 3.53 10.49
N PHE A 394 -13.84 4.35 9.63
CA PHE A 394 -13.20 5.60 10.06
C PHE A 394 -14.22 6.60 10.60
N ALA A 395 -15.40 6.71 9.98
CA ALA A 395 -16.49 7.54 10.46
C ALA A 395 -17.03 7.09 11.84
N ALA A 396 -17.21 5.77 12.02
CA ALA A 396 -17.60 5.18 13.29
C ALA A 396 -16.54 5.41 14.38
N GLN A 397 -15.25 5.23 14.04
CA GLN A 397 -14.14 5.51 14.94
C GLN A 397 -14.11 6.98 15.39
N SER A 398 -14.36 7.94 14.49
CA SER A 398 -14.46 9.36 14.84
C SER A 398 -15.61 9.59 15.81
N THR A 399 -16.79 9.03 15.50
CA THR A 399 -17.99 9.14 16.35
C THR A 399 -17.73 8.62 17.77
N LEU A 400 -17.14 7.42 17.88
CA LEU A 400 -16.76 6.81 19.16
C LEU A 400 -15.72 7.63 19.91
N SER A 401 -14.74 8.18 19.19
CA SER A 401 -13.72 9.06 19.76
C SER A 401 -14.34 10.33 20.35
N ASP A 402 -15.25 10.97 19.62
CA ASP A 402 -15.88 12.21 20.06
C ASP A 402 -16.83 11.97 21.24
N ALA A 403 -17.52 10.83 21.28
CA ALA A 403 -18.37 10.43 22.41
C ALA A 403 -17.57 10.17 23.71
N ILE A 404 -16.37 9.61 23.62
CA ILE A 404 -15.56 9.27 24.80
C ILE A 404 -14.68 10.44 25.28
N ARG A 405 -14.34 11.40 24.41
CA ARG A 405 -13.44 12.54 24.72
C ARG A 405 -13.77 13.25 26.04
N PRO A 406 -15.04 13.58 26.36
CA PRO A 406 -15.37 14.21 27.65
C PRO A 406 -15.01 13.33 28.84
N ARG A 407 -15.29 12.02 28.76
CA ARG A 407 -14.96 11.04 29.81
C ARG A 407 -13.45 10.86 29.97
N ILE A 408 -12.67 10.93 28.88
CA ILE A 408 -11.20 10.93 28.94
C ILE A 408 -10.71 12.17 29.69
N ALA A 409 -11.22 13.35 29.34
CA ALA A 409 -10.80 14.60 29.98
C ALA A 409 -11.15 14.63 31.48
N GLU A 410 -12.35 14.18 31.84
CA GLU A 410 -12.79 14.04 33.23
C GLU A 410 -11.92 13.04 34.00
N ALA A 411 -11.74 11.82 33.48
CA ALA A 411 -10.92 10.80 34.13
C ALA A 411 -9.45 11.23 34.27
N ALA A 412 -8.89 11.91 33.26
CA ALA A 412 -7.53 12.44 33.32
C ALA A 412 -7.39 13.55 34.38
N ALA A 413 -8.39 14.43 34.52
CA ALA A 413 -8.41 15.45 35.57
C ALA A 413 -8.53 14.83 36.96
N LEU A 414 -9.41 13.85 37.15
CA LEU A 414 -9.54 13.12 38.41
C LEU A 414 -8.25 12.37 38.77
N ARG A 415 -7.60 11.74 37.79
CA ARG A 415 -6.30 11.07 37.96
C ARG A 415 -5.21 12.06 38.37
N ASP A 416 -5.07 13.19 37.70
CA ASP A 416 -4.09 14.23 38.06
C ASP A 416 -4.34 14.80 39.48
N ILE A 417 -5.59 15.00 39.88
CA ILE A 417 -5.93 15.42 41.25
C ILE A 417 -5.50 14.35 42.26
N ALA A 418 -5.83 13.08 42.01
CA ALA A 418 -5.50 11.99 42.91
C ALA A 418 -3.98 11.74 42.99
N ASP A 419 -3.26 11.83 41.87
CA ASP A 419 -1.79 11.74 41.83
C ASP A 419 -1.16 12.86 42.68
N ARG A 420 -1.66 14.10 42.59
CA ARG A 420 -1.18 15.20 43.42
C ARG A 420 -1.47 14.99 44.90
N GLN A 421 -2.64 14.44 45.25
CA GLN A 421 -2.96 14.09 46.64
C GLN A 421 -2.03 13.01 47.18
N ALA A 422 -1.75 11.97 46.37
CA ALA A 422 -0.81 10.92 46.73
C ALA A 422 0.61 11.48 46.96
N GLU A 423 1.10 12.36 46.08
CA GLU A 423 2.41 12.99 46.25
C GLU A 423 2.48 13.91 47.50
N GLN A 424 1.40 14.65 47.79
CA GLN A 424 1.32 15.45 49.01
C GLN A 424 1.34 14.58 50.28
N ALA A 425 0.57 13.49 50.30
CA ALA A 425 0.53 12.58 51.43
C ALA A 425 1.89 11.88 51.64
N LYS A 426 2.56 11.44 50.56
CA LYS A 426 3.94 10.90 50.62
C LYS A 426 4.91 11.92 51.20
N ALA A 427 4.82 13.19 50.80
CA ALA A 427 5.68 14.25 51.31
C ALA A 427 5.43 14.57 52.80
N GLN A 428 4.18 14.45 53.28
CA GLN A 428 3.84 14.60 54.69
C GLN A 428 4.40 13.43 55.52
N ALA A 429 4.22 12.20 55.05
CA ALA A 429 4.78 11.00 55.69
C ALA A 429 6.31 11.09 55.81
N ALA A 430 7.00 11.54 54.76
CA ALA A 430 8.45 11.71 54.75
C ALA A 430 8.97 12.79 55.73
N LYS A 431 8.15 13.80 56.06
CA LYS A 431 8.49 14.90 56.98
C LYS A 431 8.11 14.61 58.44
N ALA A 432 7.31 13.58 58.70
CA ALA A 432 6.86 13.26 60.06
C ALA A 432 8.03 12.73 60.92
N THR A 433 8.32 13.42 62.02
CA THR A 433 9.39 13.07 62.97
C THR A 433 8.91 12.23 64.15
N ASP A 434 7.62 12.33 64.49
CA ASP A 434 6.97 11.53 65.52
C ASP A 434 6.57 10.15 64.97
N PRO A 435 6.92 9.03 65.65
CA PRO A 435 6.64 7.68 65.14
C PRO A 435 5.16 7.38 64.91
N GLY A 436 4.26 7.76 65.83
CA GLY A 436 2.83 7.47 65.70
C GLY A 436 2.20 8.28 64.56
N LYS A 437 2.58 9.55 64.43
CA LYS A 437 2.13 10.40 63.31
C LYS A 437 2.71 9.99 61.96
N ARG A 438 3.87 9.34 61.95
CA ARG A 438 4.49 8.82 60.72
C ARG A 438 3.73 7.60 60.21
N ASP A 439 3.31 6.71 61.09
CA ASP A 439 2.57 5.50 60.71
C ASP A 439 1.20 5.87 60.09
N ASP A 440 0.46 6.79 60.71
CA ASP A 440 -0.81 7.30 60.18
C ASP A 440 -0.62 8.01 58.81
N ALA A 441 0.36 8.91 58.71
CA ALA A 441 0.63 9.62 57.46
C ALA A 441 1.11 8.67 56.33
N THR A 442 1.78 7.57 56.68
CA THR A 442 2.19 6.55 55.70
C THR A 442 0.98 5.75 55.21
N ALA A 443 0.05 5.39 56.11
CA ALA A 443 -1.20 4.73 55.72
C ALA A 443 -2.03 5.61 54.78
N ASP A 444 -2.14 6.91 55.06
CA ASP A 444 -2.82 7.89 54.21
C ASP A 444 -2.14 8.01 52.83
N ALA A 445 -0.81 8.03 52.78
CA ALA A 445 -0.06 8.08 51.53
C ALA A 445 -0.26 6.84 50.66
N VAL A 446 -0.31 5.66 51.28
CA VAL A 446 -0.59 4.39 50.59
C VAL A 446 -2.04 4.38 50.08
N ALA A 447 -3.01 4.77 50.91
CA ALA A 447 -4.41 4.84 50.52
C ALA A 447 -4.63 5.82 49.35
N ALA A 448 -4.00 7.00 49.39
CA ALA A 448 -4.07 7.98 48.30
C ALA A 448 -3.41 7.47 47.01
N ALA A 449 -2.29 6.74 47.10
CA ALA A 449 -1.66 6.12 45.93
C ALA A 449 -2.54 5.03 45.29
N ILE A 450 -3.16 4.16 46.11
CA ILE A 450 -4.10 3.13 45.64
C ILE A 450 -5.33 3.79 45.00
N ALA A 451 -5.88 4.82 45.62
CA ALA A 451 -7.02 5.56 45.09
C ALA A 451 -6.69 6.25 43.76
N ALA A 452 -5.48 6.83 43.67
CA ALA A 452 -4.99 7.40 42.43
C ALA A 452 -4.92 6.33 41.35
N GLU A 453 -4.27 5.19 41.60
CA GLU A 453 -4.05 4.08 40.67
C GLU A 453 -5.36 3.41 40.18
N ALA A 454 -6.41 3.40 41.01
CA ALA A 454 -7.72 2.86 40.66
C ALA A 454 -8.45 3.65 39.54
N ILE A 455 -8.09 4.92 39.28
CA ILE A 455 -8.74 5.78 38.26
C ILE A 455 -8.25 5.48 36.84
N THR A 456 -8.83 4.50 36.15
CA THR A 456 -8.44 4.21 34.77
C THR A 456 -8.83 5.34 33.80
N VAL A 457 -7.85 5.92 33.11
CA VAL A 457 -8.08 6.86 32.00
C VAL A 457 -8.21 6.06 30.70
N PRO A 458 -9.39 6.05 30.05
CA PRO A 458 -9.56 5.30 28.81
C PRO A 458 -8.75 5.91 27.66
N GLY A 459 -8.28 5.05 26.75
CA GLY A 459 -7.67 5.49 25.49
C GLY A 459 -8.73 5.91 24.46
N LEU A 460 -8.29 6.55 23.37
CA LEU A 460 -9.16 6.80 22.22
C LEU A 460 -9.45 5.47 21.48
N PRO A 461 -10.73 5.14 21.24
CA PRO A 461 -11.13 3.96 20.49
C PRO A 461 -10.48 3.97 19.10
N LYS A 462 -9.91 2.83 18.72
CA LYS A 462 -9.41 2.56 17.38
C LYS A 462 -10.00 1.24 16.88
N LEU A 463 -10.68 1.33 15.74
CA LEU A 463 -11.28 0.17 15.08
C LEU A 463 -10.35 -0.40 14.00
N ILE A 464 -9.60 0.48 13.34
CA ILE A 464 -8.83 0.17 12.12
C ILE A 464 -7.51 0.95 12.11
N VAL A 465 -6.46 0.29 11.61
CA VAL A 465 -5.15 0.89 11.28
C VAL A 465 -4.65 0.36 9.94
N ASP A 466 -3.79 1.11 9.26
CA ASP A 466 -3.22 0.70 7.97
C ASP A 466 -2.00 -0.22 8.15
N ASP A 467 -1.10 0.12 9.10
CA ASP A 467 0.06 -0.69 9.45
C ASP A 467 0.43 -0.49 10.93
N ALA A 468 0.99 -1.52 11.55
CA ALA A 468 1.52 -1.49 12.90
C ALA A 468 2.61 -2.55 13.07
N THR A 469 3.73 -2.19 13.71
CA THR A 469 4.70 -3.21 14.13
C THR A 469 4.05 -4.16 15.14
N PRO A 470 4.52 -5.42 15.27
CA PRO A 470 3.96 -6.38 16.23
C PRO A 470 3.84 -5.81 17.65
N GLU A 471 4.83 -5.04 18.11
CA GLU A 471 4.85 -4.46 19.45
C GLU A 471 3.80 -3.35 19.63
N VAL A 472 3.63 -2.51 18.62
CA VAL A 472 2.59 -1.47 18.62
C VAL A 472 1.21 -2.11 18.56
N LEU A 473 1.06 -3.17 17.77
CA LEU A 473 -0.19 -3.90 17.62
C LEU A 473 -0.69 -4.49 18.95
N ILE A 474 0.21 -5.04 19.79
CA ILE A 474 -0.15 -5.54 21.13
C ILE A 474 -0.75 -4.42 21.98
N ASN A 475 -0.10 -3.27 22.04
CA ASN A 475 -0.60 -2.14 22.83
C ASN A 475 -1.93 -1.61 22.30
N LEU A 476 -2.08 -1.54 20.97
CA LEU A 476 -3.33 -1.13 20.33
C LEU A 476 -4.47 -2.11 20.65
N MET A 477 -4.22 -3.41 20.56
CA MET A 477 -5.22 -4.44 20.91
C MET A 477 -5.59 -4.34 22.40
N ALA A 478 -4.62 -4.22 23.29
CA ALA A 478 -4.87 -4.07 24.73
C ALA A 478 -5.72 -2.82 25.04
N ALA A 479 -5.39 -1.68 24.43
CA ALA A 479 -6.14 -0.44 24.59
C ALA A 479 -7.56 -0.49 24.01
N ASN A 480 -7.87 -1.47 23.16
CA ASN A 480 -9.17 -1.66 22.51
C ASN A 480 -9.90 -2.92 22.98
N GLY A 481 -9.60 -3.40 24.19
CA GLY A 481 -10.28 -4.54 24.79
C GLY A 481 -9.99 -5.86 24.06
N GLY A 482 -8.76 -6.01 23.58
CA GLY A 482 -8.22 -7.19 22.91
C GLY A 482 -8.41 -7.22 21.40
N ARG A 483 -9.13 -6.28 20.78
CA ARG A 483 -9.43 -6.30 19.35
C ARG A 483 -8.69 -5.23 18.54
N MET A 484 -8.39 -5.54 17.28
CA MET A 484 -7.88 -4.59 16.30
C MET A 484 -8.15 -5.09 14.87
N ALA A 485 -8.25 -4.18 13.90
CA ALA A 485 -8.25 -4.51 12.48
C ALA A 485 -7.10 -3.81 11.75
N ILE A 486 -6.39 -4.57 10.93
CA ILE A 486 -5.43 -4.04 9.96
C ILE A 486 -6.04 -4.22 8.58
N ILE A 487 -6.51 -3.14 7.95
CA ILE A 487 -7.09 -3.18 6.61
C ILE A 487 -6.33 -2.21 5.71
N SER A 488 -5.48 -2.72 4.84
CA SER A 488 -4.58 -1.92 3.99
C SER A 488 -4.81 -2.23 2.51
N ASP A 489 -4.73 -1.20 1.67
CA ASP A 489 -4.69 -1.33 0.21
C ASP A 489 -3.27 -1.66 -0.33
N GLU A 490 -2.32 -1.87 0.59
CA GLU A 490 -0.95 -2.29 0.31
C GLU A 490 -0.60 -3.66 0.93
N GLY A 491 0.52 -4.22 0.46
CA GLY A 491 1.09 -5.47 0.98
C GLY A 491 2.17 -5.29 2.05
N GLY A 492 2.39 -4.08 2.58
CA GLY A 492 3.51 -3.75 3.47
C GLY A 492 3.59 -4.63 4.73
N ILE A 493 2.44 -5.10 5.23
CA ILE A 493 2.36 -6.05 6.36
C ILE A 493 3.13 -7.34 6.08
N PHE A 494 3.13 -7.80 4.83
CA PHE A 494 3.75 -9.06 4.47
C PHE A 494 5.26 -8.95 4.44
N ASP A 495 5.77 -7.79 4.10
CA ASP A 495 7.19 -7.51 4.25
C ASP A 495 7.59 -7.43 5.74
N THR A 496 6.74 -6.84 6.60
CA THR A 496 6.92 -6.85 8.06
C THR A 496 6.97 -8.28 8.61
N LEU A 497 6.02 -9.11 8.20
CA LEU A 497 5.94 -10.53 8.56
C LEU A 497 7.12 -11.33 8.00
N ALA A 498 7.64 -10.97 6.82
CA ALA A 498 8.83 -11.58 6.22
C ALA A 498 10.15 -11.09 6.83
N GLY A 499 10.13 -10.22 7.85
CA GLY A 499 11.32 -9.81 8.59
C GLY A 499 11.96 -8.49 8.14
N ARG A 500 11.21 -7.60 7.47
CA ARG A 500 11.69 -6.25 7.07
C ARG A 500 12.27 -5.44 8.24
N TYR A 501 11.76 -5.64 9.46
CA TYR A 501 12.17 -4.89 10.66
C TYR A 501 13.03 -5.70 11.64
N SER A 502 13.00 -7.02 11.57
CA SER A 502 13.87 -7.89 12.36
C SER A 502 14.11 -9.22 11.66
N ALA A 503 15.29 -9.81 11.86
CA ALA A 503 15.62 -11.13 11.32
C ALA A 503 14.75 -12.27 11.90
N SER A 504 13.99 -12.00 12.95
CA SER A 504 13.04 -12.91 13.59
C SER A 504 11.83 -12.11 14.07
N PRO A 505 10.86 -11.82 13.19
CA PRO A 505 9.70 -11.02 13.54
C PRO A 505 8.84 -11.75 14.57
N ASN A 506 8.30 -10.99 15.53
CA ASN A 506 7.36 -11.51 16.50
C ASN A 506 6.00 -11.75 15.82
N LEU A 507 5.65 -13.01 15.60
CA LEU A 507 4.39 -13.41 14.95
C LEU A 507 3.25 -13.68 15.95
N ASP A 508 3.54 -13.68 17.25
CA ASP A 508 2.56 -13.96 18.31
C ASP A 508 1.28 -13.13 18.20
N PRO A 509 1.31 -11.79 18.03
CA PRO A 509 0.07 -11.01 17.95
C PRO A 509 -0.82 -11.44 16.78
N TYR A 510 -0.24 -11.93 15.68
CA TYR A 510 -1.00 -12.43 14.53
C TYR A 510 -1.54 -13.83 14.77
N LEU A 511 -0.71 -14.76 15.25
CA LEU A 511 -1.09 -16.15 15.46
C LEU A 511 -2.12 -16.29 16.59
N LYS A 512 -1.88 -15.60 17.72
CA LYS A 512 -2.77 -15.59 18.89
C LYS A 512 -3.99 -14.73 18.64
N GLY A 513 -3.84 -13.57 18.00
CA GLY A 513 -4.96 -12.71 17.59
C GLY A 513 -5.89 -13.37 16.58
N HIS A 514 -5.40 -14.22 15.69
CA HIS A 514 -6.26 -15.05 14.85
C HIS A 514 -7.03 -16.09 15.67
N ALA A 515 -6.36 -16.75 16.62
CA ALA A 515 -6.91 -17.89 17.34
C ALA A 515 -7.77 -17.51 18.56
N GLY A 516 -7.71 -16.27 19.05
CA GLY A 516 -8.33 -15.90 20.33
C GLY A 516 -7.54 -16.35 21.56
N GLN A 517 -6.25 -16.67 21.41
CA GLN A 517 -5.44 -17.26 22.49
C GLN A 517 -4.81 -16.20 23.39
N PRO A 518 -4.84 -16.32 24.73
CA PRO A 518 -4.26 -15.34 25.63
C PRO A 518 -2.81 -14.98 25.29
N MET A 519 -2.46 -13.71 25.45
CA MET A 519 -1.11 -13.22 25.23
C MET A 519 -0.70 -12.16 26.25
N SER A 520 0.55 -12.24 26.71
CA SER A 520 1.17 -11.23 27.57
C SER A 520 2.51 -10.80 26.97
N ASN A 521 2.88 -9.54 27.21
CA ASN A 521 4.18 -9.00 26.82
C ASN A 521 4.82 -8.32 28.03
N GLU A 522 5.49 -9.10 28.87
CA GLU A 522 6.25 -8.58 30.01
C GLU A 522 7.52 -7.88 29.53
N ARG A 523 7.76 -6.64 29.96
CA ARG A 523 9.01 -5.91 29.71
C ARG A 523 9.64 -5.50 31.05
N ILE A 524 10.96 -5.61 31.13
CA ILE A 524 11.75 -5.30 32.35
C ILE A 524 11.58 -3.84 32.81
N THR A 525 11.20 -2.92 31.93
CA THR A 525 11.21 -1.46 32.18
C THR A 525 9.83 -0.80 32.29
N ARG A 526 8.73 -1.51 32.02
CA ARG A 526 7.34 -1.03 32.14
C ARG A 526 6.39 -2.20 32.39
N GLU A 527 5.28 -1.97 33.10
CA GLU A 527 4.19 -2.95 33.18
C GLU A 527 3.78 -3.41 31.78
N GLY A 528 3.78 -4.73 31.58
CA GLY A 528 3.44 -5.36 30.31
C GLY A 528 1.95 -5.34 30.04
N ALA A 529 1.56 -5.34 28.76
CA ALA A 529 0.17 -5.53 28.38
C ALA A 529 -0.19 -7.03 28.39
N SER A 530 -1.30 -7.39 29.05
CA SER A 530 -1.91 -8.71 28.99
C SER A 530 -3.25 -8.62 28.27
N ILE A 531 -3.52 -9.57 27.38
CA ILE A 531 -4.74 -9.66 26.58
C ILE A 531 -5.27 -11.08 26.70
N GLU A 532 -6.41 -11.25 27.37
CA GLU A 532 -7.00 -12.57 27.59
C GLU A 532 -7.59 -13.17 26.30
N LYS A 533 -8.28 -12.34 25.51
CA LYS A 533 -8.98 -12.76 24.28
C LYS A 533 -8.58 -11.86 23.10
N PRO A 534 -7.37 -12.03 22.53
CA PRO A 534 -6.96 -11.20 21.41
C PRO A 534 -7.71 -11.58 20.14
N ALA A 535 -8.26 -10.59 19.44
CA ALA A 535 -8.97 -10.78 18.17
C ALA A 535 -8.42 -9.81 17.12
N LEU A 536 -7.70 -10.35 16.14
CA LEU A 536 -7.12 -9.57 15.06
C LEU A 536 -7.86 -9.84 13.75
N THR A 537 -8.29 -8.78 13.07
CA THR A 537 -8.72 -8.84 11.66
C THR A 537 -7.57 -8.36 10.79
N VAL A 538 -7.29 -9.06 9.69
CA VAL A 538 -6.30 -8.62 8.69
C VAL A 538 -6.94 -8.68 7.32
N CYS A 539 -6.86 -7.59 6.57
CA CYS A 539 -7.21 -7.56 5.16
C CYS A 539 -6.19 -6.73 4.42
N VAL A 540 -5.52 -7.33 3.44
CA VAL A 540 -4.46 -6.65 2.71
C VAL A 540 -4.61 -6.85 1.22
N MET A 541 -4.43 -5.76 0.48
CA MET A 541 -4.51 -5.79 -0.97
C MET A 541 -3.09 -5.77 -1.56
N ALA A 542 -2.53 -6.95 -1.72
CA ALA A 542 -1.15 -7.13 -2.12
C ALA A 542 -0.98 -7.37 -3.63
N GLN A 543 0.25 -7.19 -4.09
CA GLN A 543 0.64 -7.57 -5.45
C GLN A 543 0.98 -9.06 -5.53
N PRO A 544 0.90 -9.70 -6.72
CA PRO A 544 1.22 -11.13 -6.89
C PRO A 544 2.61 -11.55 -6.41
N VAL A 545 3.59 -10.63 -6.38
CA VAL A 545 4.95 -10.91 -5.88
C VAL A 545 4.96 -11.40 -4.43
N VAL A 546 3.99 -10.97 -3.62
CA VAL A 546 3.85 -11.37 -2.23
C VAL A 546 3.59 -12.88 -2.10
N LEU A 547 2.82 -13.47 -3.01
CA LEU A 547 2.56 -14.92 -3.00
C LEU A 547 3.87 -15.72 -3.08
N ARG A 548 4.82 -15.27 -3.91
CA ARG A 548 6.14 -15.90 -4.01
C ARG A 548 6.98 -15.74 -2.74
N GLN A 549 6.89 -14.60 -2.07
CA GLN A 549 7.55 -14.39 -0.78
C GLN A 549 6.98 -15.31 0.31
N PHE A 550 5.66 -15.57 0.27
CA PHE A 550 4.99 -16.52 1.14
C PHE A 550 5.41 -17.97 0.91
N GLY A 551 5.45 -18.40 -0.36
CA GLY A 551 5.83 -19.76 -0.72
C GLY A 551 7.31 -20.07 -0.54
N GLY A 552 8.18 -19.06 -0.70
CA GLY A 552 9.63 -19.22 -0.57
C GLY A 552 10.19 -19.09 0.85
N ASN A 553 9.41 -18.61 1.82
CA ASN A 553 9.87 -18.37 3.19
C ASN A 553 9.51 -19.53 4.13
N ALA A 554 10.42 -20.50 4.25
CA ALA A 554 10.26 -21.66 5.13
C ALA A 554 9.97 -21.31 6.60
N GLY A 555 10.41 -20.14 7.09
CA GLY A 555 10.16 -19.70 8.47
C GLY A 555 8.73 -19.20 8.71
N LEU A 556 8.08 -18.61 7.71
CA LEU A 556 6.67 -18.21 7.76
C LEU A 556 5.75 -19.41 7.56
N ALA A 557 6.05 -20.25 6.58
CA ALA A 557 5.32 -21.49 6.33
C ALA A 557 5.36 -22.42 7.55
N GLY A 558 6.55 -22.65 8.13
CA GLY A 558 6.71 -23.53 9.29
C GLY A 558 6.04 -23.07 10.60
N ARG A 559 5.53 -21.83 10.66
CA ARG A 559 4.77 -21.29 11.82
C ARG A 559 3.27 -21.15 11.55
N GLY A 560 2.81 -21.51 10.35
CA GLY A 560 1.40 -21.61 9.97
C GLY A 560 0.62 -20.30 9.83
N LEU A 561 1.31 -19.15 9.77
CA LEU A 561 0.64 -17.88 9.50
C LEU A 561 -0.03 -17.83 8.10
N PRO A 562 0.61 -18.30 7.00
CA PRO A 562 0.01 -18.25 5.67
C PRO A 562 -1.27 -19.09 5.56
N ALA A 563 -1.32 -20.20 6.31
CA ALA A 563 -2.48 -21.10 6.37
C ALA A 563 -3.75 -20.47 6.95
N ARG A 564 -3.67 -19.25 7.52
CA ARG A 564 -4.81 -18.51 8.09
C ARG A 564 -5.44 -17.52 7.11
N PHE A 565 -4.78 -17.21 5.99
CA PHE A 565 -5.28 -16.23 5.03
C PHE A 565 -6.25 -16.86 4.02
N LEU A 566 -7.38 -16.20 3.81
CA LEU A 566 -8.30 -16.45 2.70
C LEU A 566 -7.90 -15.55 1.53
N PHE A 567 -7.42 -16.16 0.44
CA PHE A 567 -6.93 -15.43 -0.72
C PHE A 567 -8.03 -15.23 -1.75
N ALA A 568 -8.13 -14.01 -2.28
CA ALA A 568 -8.90 -13.70 -3.46
C ALA A 568 -7.96 -13.18 -4.56
N LEU A 569 -7.98 -13.80 -5.73
CA LEU A 569 -7.33 -13.33 -6.95
C LEU A 569 -8.37 -12.72 -7.93
N PRO A 570 -8.74 -11.44 -7.77
CA PRO A 570 -9.55 -10.70 -8.74
C PRO A 570 -9.07 -10.83 -10.18
N ALA A 571 -9.99 -10.94 -11.14
CA ALA A 571 -9.65 -10.76 -12.54
C ALA A 571 -9.19 -9.31 -12.83
N SER A 572 -8.16 -9.16 -13.66
CA SER A 572 -7.81 -7.83 -14.17
C SER A 572 -8.87 -7.35 -15.14
N MET A 573 -9.36 -6.15 -14.89
CA MET A 573 -10.23 -5.45 -15.83
C MET A 573 -9.43 -4.47 -16.70
N ALA A 574 -8.12 -4.33 -16.49
CA ALA A 574 -7.28 -3.39 -17.24
C ALA A 574 -7.34 -3.70 -18.74
N GLY A 575 -7.54 -2.66 -19.57
CA GLY A 575 -7.76 -2.81 -21.01
C GLY A 575 -9.21 -3.12 -21.43
N TYR A 576 -10.07 -3.50 -20.48
CA TYR A 576 -11.49 -3.82 -20.72
C TYR A 576 -12.44 -2.92 -19.92
N ARG A 577 -11.91 -1.92 -19.20
CA ARG A 577 -12.71 -1.03 -18.35
C ARG A 577 -13.51 -0.06 -19.21
N PRO A 578 -14.82 0.10 -18.97
CA PRO A 578 -15.55 1.25 -19.48
C PRO A 578 -14.90 2.57 -18.99
N VAL A 579 -14.88 3.57 -19.87
CA VAL A 579 -14.30 4.89 -19.59
C VAL A 579 -15.15 5.62 -18.55
N ASP A 580 -16.46 5.62 -18.75
CA ASP A 580 -17.44 6.23 -17.85
C ASP A 580 -18.26 5.14 -17.16
N THR A 581 -18.27 5.16 -15.84
CA THR A 581 -19.09 4.26 -15.03
C THR A 581 -19.97 5.07 -14.09
N PRO A 582 -21.25 4.70 -13.94
CA PRO A 582 -22.13 5.43 -13.04
C PRO A 582 -21.63 5.28 -11.59
N PRO A 583 -21.69 6.35 -10.78
CA PRO A 583 -21.37 6.25 -9.36
C PRO A 583 -22.33 5.30 -8.64
N VAL A 584 -21.90 4.82 -7.47
CA VAL A 584 -22.79 4.07 -6.57
C VAL A 584 -23.99 4.95 -6.23
N PRO A 585 -25.24 4.46 -6.40
CA PRO A 585 -26.43 5.24 -6.04
C PRO A 585 -26.35 5.69 -4.57
N GLU A 586 -26.61 6.98 -4.32
CA GLU A 586 -26.45 7.55 -2.97
C GLU A 586 -27.27 6.83 -1.89
N PRO A 587 -28.52 6.37 -2.12
CA PRO A 587 -29.25 5.57 -1.13
C PRO A 587 -28.55 4.25 -0.74
N VAL A 588 -27.87 3.61 -1.69
CA VAL A 588 -27.10 2.37 -1.45
C VAL A 588 -25.87 2.69 -0.60
N ALA A 589 -25.11 3.72 -0.99
CA ALA A 589 -23.93 4.15 -0.25
C ALA A 589 -24.27 4.61 1.17
N ALA A 590 -25.35 5.38 1.35
CA ALA A 590 -25.85 5.83 2.64
C ALA A 590 -26.32 4.66 3.52
N GLY A 591 -27.07 3.70 2.96
CA GLY A 591 -27.51 2.50 3.67
C GLY A 591 -26.34 1.65 4.17
N TYR A 592 -25.31 1.47 3.33
CA TYR A 592 -24.07 0.80 3.73
C TYR A 592 -23.34 1.54 4.86
N ARG A 593 -23.12 2.86 4.70
CA ARG A 593 -22.44 3.70 5.70
C ARG A 593 -23.13 3.60 7.05
N GLN A 594 -24.46 3.71 7.09
CA GLN A 594 -25.23 3.63 8.32
C GLN A 594 -25.12 2.25 8.97
N ARG A 595 -25.31 1.16 8.21
CA ARG A 595 -25.27 -0.20 8.77
C ARG A 595 -23.91 -0.57 9.35
N VAL A 596 -22.82 -0.23 8.66
CA VAL A 596 -21.46 -0.49 9.19
C VAL A 596 -21.19 0.37 10.41
N HIS A 597 -21.62 1.63 10.41
CA HIS A 597 -21.48 2.52 11.56
C HIS A 597 -22.23 1.97 12.79
N ASP A 598 -23.51 1.61 12.64
CA ASP A 598 -24.34 1.06 13.72
C ASP A 598 -23.73 -0.22 14.30
N LEU A 599 -23.26 -1.14 13.44
CA LEU A 599 -22.60 -2.37 13.86
C LEU A 599 -21.32 -2.08 14.63
N ALA A 600 -20.47 -1.19 14.11
CA ALA A 600 -19.22 -0.81 14.75
C ALA A 600 -19.46 -0.15 16.13
N ALA A 601 -20.46 0.73 16.21
CA ALA A 601 -20.85 1.40 17.46
C ALA A 601 -21.41 0.39 18.47
N THR A 602 -22.34 -0.47 18.06
CA THR A 602 -22.97 -1.47 18.93
C THR A 602 -21.93 -2.41 19.55
N PHE A 603 -21.06 -3.01 18.73
CA PHE A 603 -20.04 -3.93 19.24
C PHE A 603 -18.91 -3.22 20.01
N ALA A 604 -18.74 -1.90 19.86
CA ALA A 604 -17.76 -1.15 20.64
C ALA A 604 -18.13 -1.00 22.11
N GLU A 605 -19.42 -1.11 22.46
CA GLU A 605 -19.90 -1.03 23.84
C GLU A 605 -19.63 -2.30 24.64
N TRP A 606 -19.30 -3.41 23.97
CA TRP A 606 -19.18 -4.71 24.60
C TRP A 606 -17.74 -5.01 24.99
N VAL A 607 -17.57 -5.83 26.02
CA VAL A 607 -16.27 -6.35 26.47
C VAL A 607 -16.23 -7.86 26.24
N ASP A 608 -17.27 -8.56 26.69
CA ASP A 608 -17.41 -9.99 26.48
C ASP A 608 -18.04 -10.32 25.11
N PRO A 609 -17.57 -11.38 24.44
CA PRO A 609 -18.17 -11.81 23.19
C PRO A 609 -19.52 -12.47 23.43
N ALA A 610 -20.51 -12.11 22.60
CA ALA A 610 -21.74 -12.88 22.52
C ALA A 610 -21.47 -14.20 21.80
N VAL A 611 -22.06 -15.28 22.31
CA VAL A 611 -21.90 -16.63 21.76
C VAL A 611 -23.15 -16.99 20.96
N VAL A 612 -22.97 -17.24 19.68
CA VAL A 612 -24.04 -17.63 18.77
C VAL A 612 -23.91 -19.11 18.42
N VAL A 613 -25.01 -19.85 18.58
CA VAL A 613 -25.07 -21.29 18.29
C VAL A 613 -25.64 -21.56 16.90
N LEU A 614 -25.46 -22.79 16.41
CA LEU A 614 -26.10 -23.26 15.19
C LEU A 614 -27.48 -23.87 15.50
N THR A 615 -28.43 -23.69 14.58
CA THR A 615 -29.61 -24.56 14.51
C THR A 615 -29.20 -26.01 14.20
N GLU A 616 -30.08 -26.98 14.45
CA GLU A 616 -29.80 -28.38 14.12
C GLU A 616 -29.50 -28.57 12.63
N GLU A 617 -30.30 -27.93 11.76
CA GLU A 617 -30.13 -27.98 10.30
C GLU A 617 -28.83 -27.32 9.85
N ALA A 618 -28.46 -26.16 10.40
CA ALA A 618 -27.14 -25.57 10.17
C ALA A 618 -26.00 -26.50 10.62
N GLY A 619 -26.18 -27.20 11.74
CA GLY A 619 -25.27 -28.23 12.21
C GLY A 619 -25.09 -29.38 11.20
N LYS A 620 -26.15 -29.78 10.48
CA LYS A 620 -26.09 -30.79 9.41
C LYS A 620 -25.28 -30.28 8.21
N VAL A 621 -25.55 -29.05 7.75
CA VAL A 621 -24.80 -28.40 6.66
C VAL A 621 -23.31 -28.31 7.01
N ARG A 622 -22.98 -27.83 8.22
CA ARG A 622 -21.60 -27.74 8.71
C ARG A 622 -20.90 -29.10 8.74
N ARG A 623 -21.57 -30.16 9.22
CA ARG A 623 -20.98 -31.51 9.28
C ARG A 623 -20.67 -32.04 7.89
N ALA A 624 -21.62 -31.92 6.96
CA ALA A 624 -21.43 -32.37 5.57
C ALA A 624 -20.24 -31.65 4.91
N ALA A 625 -20.14 -30.33 5.07
CA ALA A 625 -19.01 -29.57 4.55
C ALA A 625 -17.66 -29.99 5.18
N ALA A 626 -17.63 -30.22 6.50
CA ALA A 626 -16.42 -30.69 7.18
C ALA A 626 -15.99 -32.09 6.73
N GLU A 627 -16.94 -33.01 6.54
CA GLU A 627 -16.67 -34.36 6.01
C GLU A 627 -16.11 -34.31 4.57
N GLN A 628 -16.61 -33.39 3.74
CA GLN A 628 -16.07 -33.16 2.41
C GLN A 628 -14.63 -32.64 2.47
N VAL A 629 -14.33 -31.65 3.33
CA VAL A 629 -12.97 -31.15 3.52
C VAL A 629 -12.01 -32.27 3.96
N GLU A 630 -12.42 -33.10 4.93
CA GLU A 630 -11.63 -34.27 5.37
C GLU A 630 -11.40 -35.28 4.24
N ALA A 631 -12.36 -35.46 3.34
CA ALA A 631 -12.18 -36.29 2.15
C ALA A 631 -11.17 -35.68 1.17
N GLU A 632 -11.24 -34.37 0.92
CA GLU A 632 -10.34 -33.64 0.03
C GLU A 632 -8.88 -33.55 0.56
N LEU A 633 -8.66 -33.73 1.86
CA LEU A 633 -7.33 -33.76 2.49
C LEU A 633 -6.59 -35.10 2.33
N ARG A 634 -7.32 -36.18 2.00
CA ARG A 634 -6.74 -37.52 1.79
C ARG A 634 -5.78 -37.55 0.59
N PRO A 635 -4.83 -38.51 0.51
CA PRO A 635 -3.98 -38.68 -0.66
C PRO A 635 -4.78 -38.70 -1.97
N GLY A 636 -4.41 -37.85 -2.93
CA GLY A 636 -5.11 -37.68 -4.21
C GLY A 636 -6.30 -36.73 -4.19
N GLY A 637 -6.66 -36.18 -3.03
CA GLY A 637 -7.70 -35.15 -2.90
C GLY A 637 -7.20 -33.75 -3.27
N SER A 638 -8.14 -32.85 -3.59
CA SER A 638 -7.89 -31.48 -4.05
C SER A 638 -7.26 -30.53 -3.02
N LEU A 639 -7.23 -30.92 -1.74
CA LEU A 639 -6.60 -30.16 -0.65
C LEU A 639 -5.35 -30.87 -0.10
N HIS A 640 -4.97 -32.03 -0.65
CA HIS A 640 -3.88 -32.86 -0.12
C HIS A 640 -2.53 -32.13 -0.06
N ASP A 641 -2.21 -31.36 -1.09
CA ASP A 641 -0.94 -30.61 -1.18
C ASP A 641 -0.96 -29.32 -0.37
N MET A 642 -2.11 -28.94 0.18
CA MET A 642 -2.33 -27.75 1.00
C MET A 642 -2.97 -28.10 2.36
N ARG A 643 -2.63 -29.28 2.89
CA ARG A 643 -3.20 -29.82 4.14
C ARG A 643 -3.20 -28.82 5.30
N GLU A 644 -2.12 -28.05 5.46
CA GLU A 644 -2.02 -27.07 6.54
C GLU A 644 -3.10 -25.98 6.45
N TRP A 645 -3.39 -25.49 5.25
CA TRP A 645 -4.46 -24.51 5.00
C TRP A 645 -5.85 -25.18 5.06
N GLY A 646 -6.02 -26.34 4.41
CA GLY A 646 -7.29 -27.05 4.40
C GLY A 646 -7.78 -27.45 5.80
N ASN A 647 -6.86 -27.81 6.71
CA ASN A 647 -7.16 -28.08 8.13
C ASN A 647 -7.74 -26.85 8.88
N LYS A 648 -7.58 -25.63 8.36
CA LYS A 648 -8.13 -24.40 8.94
C LYS A 648 -9.45 -23.97 8.32
N LEU A 649 -9.85 -24.59 7.19
CA LEU A 649 -11.02 -24.19 6.43
C LEU A 649 -12.33 -24.38 7.20
N ALA A 650 -12.46 -25.45 7.99
CA ALA A 650 -13.65 -25.68 8.80
C ALA A 650 -13.88 -24.56 9.83
N GLY A 651 -12.81 -24.13 10.51
CA GLY A 651 -12.84 -22.98 11.42
C GLY A 651 -13.17 -21.69 10.67
N ALA A 652 -12.49 -21.42 9.55
CA ALA A 652 -12.75 -20.23 8.73
C ALA A 652 -14.20 -20.16 8.23
N THR A 653 -14.80 -21.29 7.87
CA THR A 653 -16.21 -21.38 7.43
C THR A 653 -17.17 -20.94 8.53
N LEU A 654 -16.92 -21.31 9.79
CA LEU A 654 -17.72 -20.86 10.93
C LEU A 654 -17.61 -19.36 11.17
N ARG A 655 -16.41 -18.79 10.99
CA ARG A 655 -16.19 -17.34 11.08
C ARG A 655 -16.99 -16.61 10.01
N LEU A 656 -16.93 -17.09 8.76
CA LEU A 656 -17.72 -16.57 7.65
C LEU A 656 -19.23 -16.65 7.95
N ALA A 657 -19.70 -17.77 8.52
CA ALA A 657 -21.11 -17.92 8.91
C ALA A 657 -21.53 -16.87 9.96
N GLY A 658 -20.71 -16.64 10.98
CA GLY A 658 -20.98 -15.60 11.99
C GLY A 658 -21.02 -14.19 11.39
N LEU A 659 -20.11 -13.87 10.46
CA LEU A 659 -20.08 -12.57 9.78
C LEU A 659 -21.29 -12.37 8.86
N LEU A 660 -21.69 -13.39 8.10
CA LEU A 660 -22.90 -13.34 7.27
C LEU A 660 -24.15 -13.22 8.13
N HIS A 661 -24.22 -13.95 9.25
CA HIS A 661 -25.32 -13.85 10.20
C HIS A 661 -25.47 -12.44 10.76
N VAL A 662 -24.37 -11.80 11.16
CA VAL A 662 -24.36 -10.38 11.58
C VAL A 662 -24.81 -9.46 10.45
N ALA A 663 -24.40 -9.71 9.20
CA ALA A 663 -24.81 -8.87 8.08
C ALA A 663 -26.32 -8.96 7.81
N HIS A 664 -26.89 -10.17 7.87
CA HIS A 664 -28.32 -10.43 7.64
C HIS A 664 -29.21 -10.02 8.82
N HIS A 665 -28.68 -10.04 10.05
CA HIS A 665 -29.38 -9.68 11.29
C HIS A 665 -28.64 -8.58 12.07
N PRO A 666 -28.41 -7.38 11.49
CA PRO A 666 -27.52 -6.39 12.08
C PRO A 666 -28.00 -5.80 13.41
N ALA A 667 -29.28 -5.97 13.74
CA ALA A 667 -29.87 -5.44 14.97
C ALA A 667 -29.90 -6.44 16.14
N ASP A 668 -29.81 -7.75 15.87
CA ASP A 668 -30.09 -8.79 16.88
C ASP A 668 -29.44 -10.16 16.61
N ALA A 669 -28.42 -10.23 15.75
CA ALA A 669 -27.71 -11.47 15.43
C ALA A 669 -27.27 -12.29 16.66
N TRP A 670 -26.85 -11.62 17.73
CA TRP A 670 -26.42 -12.24 19.00
C TRP A 670 -27.54 -12.92 19.79
N GLN A 671 -28.81 -12.71 19.44
CA GLN A 671 -29.97 -13.32 20.10
C GLN A 671 -30.58 -14.46 19.28
N ARG A 672 -30.01 -14.76 18.11
CA ARG A 672 -30.56 -15.70 17.14
C ARG A 672 -29.54 -16.77 16.79
N PRO A 673 -29.94 -18.04 16.69
CA PRO A 673 -29.04 -19.06 16.16
C PRO A 673 -28.79 -18.85 14.66
N ILE A 674 -27.64 -19.33 14.17
CA ILE A 674 -27.35 -19.36 12.73
C ILE A 674 -28.17 -20.48 12.08
N ASP A 675 -28.93 -20.13 11.05
CA ASP A 675 -29.76 -21.06 10.28
C ASP A 675 -28.98 -21.79 9.18
N ALA A 676 -29.64 -22.75 8.53
CA ALA A 676 -29.03 -23.58 7.49
C ALA A 676 -28.64 -22.78 6.25
N ASP A 677 -29.41 -21.74 5.89
CA ASP A 677 -29.15 -20.91 4.71
C ASP A 677 -27.87 -20.09 4.90
N ARG A 678 -27.71 -19.45 6.07
CA ARG A 678 -26.48 -18.71 6.42
C ARG A 678 -25.26 -19.61 6.54
N MET A 679 -25.44 -20.83 7.04
CA MET A 679 -24.35 -21.82 7.03
C MET A 679 -23.99 -22.26 5.62
N ALA A 680 -24.97 -22.49 4.73
CA ALA A 680 -24.74 -22.85 3.34
C ALA A 680 -24.06 -21.72 2.55
N ASP A 681 -24.47 -20.46 2.76
CA ASP A 681 -23.82 -19.28 2.19
C ASP A 681 -22.36 -19.16 2.64
N ALA A 682 -22.04 -19.51 3.88
CA ALA A 682 -20.68 -19.55 4.38
C ALA A 682 -19.84 -20.65 3.72
N VAL A 683 -20.41 -21.84 3.47
CA VAL A 683 -19.77 -22.91 2.72
C VAL A 683 -19.45 -22.45 1.29
N ARG A 684 -20.39 -21.77 0.62
CA ARG A 684 -20.15 -21.20 -0.73
C ARG A 684 -18.99 -20.19 -0.76
N LEU A 685 -18.86 -19.34 0.27
CA LEU A 685 -17.70 -18.46 0.41
C LEU A 685 -16.41 -19.23 0.68
N ALA A 686 -16.45 -20.25 1.53
CA ALA A 686 -15.30 -21.10 1.81
C ALA A 686 -14.80 -21.82 0.55
N ASP A 687 -15.69 -22.34 -0.28
CA ASP A 687 -15.39 -22.98 -1.56
C ASP A 687 -14.78 -21.99 -2.56
N PHE A 688 -15.34 -20.77 -2.63
CA PHE A 688 -14.75 -19.67 -3.39
C PHE A 688 -13.29 -19.42 -2.96
N PHE A 689 -13.03 -19.24 -1.67
CA PHE A 689 -11.68 -19.00 -1.18
C PHE A 689 -10.74 -20.20 -1.37
N ALA A 690 -11.24 -21.45 -1.28
CA ALA A 690 -10.47 -22.65 -1.57
C ALA A 690 -10.04 -22.72 -3.03
N ALA A 691 -10.93 -22.40 -3.96
CA ALA A 691 -10.61 -22.34 -5.38
C ALA A 691 -9.60 -21.22 -5.70
N HIS A 692 -9.76 -20.04 -5.09
CA HIS A 692 -8.81 -18.94 -5.23
C HIS A 692 -7.45 -19.26 -4.59
N TYR A 693 -7.43 -19.99 -3.47
CA TYR A 693 -6.19 -20.45 -2.83
C TYR A 693 -5.42 -21.41 -3.74
N ARG A 694 -6.11 -22.38 -4.37
CA ARG A 694 -5.50 -23.30 -5.35
C ARG A 694 -4.84 -22.52 -6.50
N ALA A 695 -5.53 -21.51 -7.03
CA ALA A 695 -4.97 -20.63 -8.07
C ALA A 695 -3.74 -19.84 -7.56
N ALA A 696 -3.77 -19.39 -6.30
CA ALA A 696 -2.64 -18.72 -5.67
C ALA A 696 -1.41 -19.64 -5.54
N ILE A 697 -1.59 -20.88 -5.08
CA ILE A 697 -0.50 -21.87 -4.96
C ILE A 697 0.07 -22.25 -6.32
N ALA A 698 -0.77 -22.46 -7.33
CA ALA A 698 -0.30 -22.73 -8.70
C ALA A 698 0.63 -21.62 -9.22
N THR A 699 0.38 -20.37 -8.82
CA THR A 699 1.23 -19.21 -9.16
C THR A 699 2.58 -19.24 -8.43
N ILE A 700 2.66 -19.87 -7.26
CA ILE A 700 3.89 -20.02 -6.46
C ILE A 700 4.75 -21.15 -7.00
N THR A 701 4.13 -22.27 -7.38
CA THR A 701 4.82 -23.50 -7.81
C THR A 701 5.24 -23.49 -9.28
N ALA A 702 4.74 -22.54 -10.09
CA ALA A 702 5.11 -22.41 -11.49
C ALA A 702 6.59 -22.00 -11.64
N ASP A 703 7.36 -22.81 -12.36
CA ASP A 703 8.74 -22.49 -12.72
C ASP A 703 8.81 -21.18 -13.53
N ALA A 704 9.75 -20.31 -13.16
CA ALA A 704 9.89 -18.97 -13.76
C ALA A 704 10.19 -19.03 -15.27
N THR A 705 10.91 -20.07 -15.72
CA THR A 705 11.21 -20.29 -17.15
C THR A 705 9.95 -20.71 -17.90
N THR A 706 9.14 -21.59 -17.31
CA THR A 706 7.87 -22.08 -17.86
C THR A 706 6.82 -20.97 -18.00
N GLU A 707 6.70 -20.08 -17.01
CA GLU A 707 5.83 -18.90 -17.08
C GLU A 707 6.32 -17.89 -18.15
N THR A 708 7.65 -17.74 -18.28
CA THR A 708 8.24 -16.91 -19.34
C THR A 708 7.98 -17.52 -20.72
N ALA A 709 8.11 -18.84 -20.87
CA ALA A 709 7.79 -19.55 -22.10
C ALA A 709 6.31 -19.39 -22.50
N ARG A 710 5.39 -19.46 -21.54
CA ARG A 710 3.95 -19.21 -21.78
C ARG A 710 3.69 -17.81 -22.32
N ARG A 711 4.31 -16.78 -21.72
CA ARG A 711 4.20 -15.39 -22.20
C ARG A 711 4.78 -15.20 -23.58
N VAL A 712 5.93 -15.81 -23.85
CA VAL A 712 6.59 -15.75 -25.16
C VAL A 712 5.72 -16.44 -26.23
N LEU A 713 5.14 -17.60 -25.93
CA LEU A 713 4.20 -18.28 -26.83
C LEU A 713 2.98 -17.40 -27.13
N ALA A 714 2.40 -16.75 -26.12
CA ALA A 714 1.29 -15.82 -26.32
C ALA A 714 1.67 -14.62 -27.21
N ILE A 715 2.86 -14.03 -27.03
CA ILE A 715 3.35 -12.91 -27.86
C ILE A 715 3.58 -13.34 -29.31
N VAL A 716 4.24 -14.48 -29.51
CA VAL A 716 4.52 -15.05 -30.83
C VAL A 716 3.21 -15.33 -31.57
N THR A 717 2.23 -15.91 -30.87
CA THR A 717 0.90 -16.20 -31.40
C THR A 717 0.11 -14.93 -31.72
N ALA A 718 0.03 -13.97 -30.79
CA ALA A 718 -0.68 -12.70 -30.98
C ALA A 718 -0.09 -11.85 -32.12
N LYS A 719 1.20 -12.02 -32.42
CA LYS A 719 1.89 -11.36 -33.54
C LYS A 719 1.82 -12.16 -34.86
N GLY A 720 1.09 -13.28 -34.90
CA GLY A 720 0.94 -14.12 -36.09
C GLY A 720 2.27 -14.71 -36.58
N MET A 721 3.24 -14.92 -35.69
CA MET A 721 4.55 -15.41 -36.06
C MET A 721 4.52 -16.94 -36.20
N ASN A 722 4.33 -17.43 -37.43
CA ASN A 722 4.30 -18.87 -37.70
C ASN A 722 5.70 -19.50 -37.80
N THR A 723 6.70 -18.69 -38.18
CA THR A 723 8.13 -19.07 -38.17
C THR A 723 8.98 -17.90 -37.68
N PHE A 724 10.10 -18.18 -37.04
CA PHE A 724 11.03 -17.15 -36.57
C PHE A 724 12.44 -17.69 -36.34
N THR A 725 13.43 -16.79 -36.26
CA THR A 725 14.80 -17.15 -35.85
C THR A 725 15.04 -16.81 -34.38
N ARG A 726 16.04 -17.43 -33.73
CA ARG A 726 16.44 -17.09 -32.35
C ARG A 726 16.71 -15.59 -32.16
N ARG A 727 17.38 -14.95 -33.13
CA ARG A 727 17.68 -13.51 -33.11
C ARG A 727 16.41 -12.68 -33.21
N GLU A 728 15.45 -13.10 -34.02
CA GLU A 728 14.18 -12.43 -34.16
C GLU A 728 13.32 -12.53 -32.90
N LEU A 729 13.25 -13.72 -32.29
CA LEU A 729 12.58 -13.93 -31.01
C LEU A 729 13.17 -13.04 -29.93
N HIS A 730 14.50 -13.03 -29.79
CA HIS A 730 15.21 -12.20 -28.82
C HIS A 730 14.92 -10.71 -29.03
N ARG A 731 14.94 -10.20 -30.27
CA ARG A 731 14.61 -8.79 -30.56
C ARG A 731 13.16 -8.44 -30.23
N ARG A 732 12.21 -9.31 -30.62
CA ARG A 732 10.77 -9.04 -30.46
C ARG A 732 10.26 -9.25 -29.04
N CYS A 733 10.94 -10.08 -28.26
CA CYS A 733 10.63 -10.39 -26.86
C CYS A 733 11.76 -9.95 -25.92
N HIS A 734 12.58 -8.95 -26.29
CA HIS A 734 13.74 -8.52 -25.50
C HIS A 734 13.39 -8.09 -24.06
N ARG A 735 12.15 -7.62 -23.85
CA ARG A 735 11.63 -7.28 -22.53
C ARG A 735 11.41 -8.50 -21.65
N GLN A 736 10.96 -9.61 -22.24
CA GLN A 736 10.75 -10.89 -21.56
C GLN A 736 12.03 -11.74 -21.51
N LEU A 737 12.94 -11.54 -22.46
CA LEU A 737 14.16 -12.30 -22.66
C LEU A 737 15.36 -11.35 -22.72
N PRO A 738 15.79 -10.75 -21.60
CA PRO A 738 16.85 -9.73 -21.61
C PRO A 738 18.24 -10.31 -21.90
N ARG A 739 18.46 -11.62 -21.67
CA ARG A 739 19.74 -12.28 -21.91
C ARG A 739 19.60 -13.39 -22.95
N ALA A 740 20.66 -13.64 -23.71
CA ALA A 740 20.69 -14.72 -24.70
C ALA A 740 20.46 -16.13 -24.10
N ALA A 741 20.78 -16.32 -22.82
CA ALA A 741 20.51 -17.54 -22.07
C ALA A 741 19.01 -17.73 -21.78
N ASP A 742 18.28 -16.65 -21.50
CA ASP A 742 16.83 -16.69 -21.26
C ASP A 742 16.09 -17.13 -22.54
N VAL A 743 16.58 -16.68 -23.70
CA VAL A 743 16.06 -17.09 -25.02
C VAL A 743 16.25 -18.59 -25.24
N THR A 744 17.43 -19.14 -24.93
CA THR A 744 17.68 -20.58 -25.05
C THR A 744 16.76 -21.37 -24.13
N ALA A 745 16.69 -20.99 -22.85
CA ALA A 745 15.87 -21.69 -21.87
C ALA A 745 14.38 -21.73 -22.26
N VAL A 746 13.84 -20.64 -22.80
CA VAL A 746 12.46 -20.61 -23.30
C VAL A 746 12.27 -21.45 -24.56
N LEU A 747 13.21 -21.42 -25.50
CA LEU A 747 13.15 -22.26 -26.70
C LEU A 747 13.20 -23.74 -26.35
N ASP A 748 14.03 -24.13 -25.38
CA ASP A 748 14.14 -25.51 -24.90
C ASP A 748 12.82 -25.98 -24.29
N VAL A 749 12.18 -25.16 -23.44
CA VAL A 749 10.87 -25.46 -22.84
C VAL A 749 9.79 -25.57 -23.92
N LEU A 750 9.68 -24.60 -24.83
CA LEU A 750 8.66 -24.62 -25.89
C LEU A 750 8.83 -25.81 -26.84
N THR A 751 10.07 -26.21 -27.13
CA THR A 751 10.40 -27.37 -27.97
C THR A 751 10.08 -28.68 -27.24
N ALA A 752 10.49 -28.80 -25.98
CA ALA A 752 10.22 -29.98 -25.15
C ALA A 752 8.72 -30.25 -24.97
N HIS A 753 7.92 -29.18 -24.92
CA HIS A 753 6.45 -29.25 -24.84
C HIS A 753 5.75 -29.33 -26.20
N GLY A 754 6.50 -29.34 -27.32
CA GLY A 754 5.95 -29.49 -28.67
C GLY A 754 5.27 -28.24 -29.25
N TRP A 755 5.40 -27.06 -28.61
CA TRP A 755 4.80 -25.81 -29.09
C TRP A 755 5.56 -25.18 -30.26
N ILE A 756 6.85 -25.48 -30.37
CA ILE A 756 7.69 -25.10 -31.51
C ILE A 756 8.55 -26.28 -31.95
N ARG A 757 9.02 -26.27 -33.19
CA ARG A 757 10.03 -27.22 -33.69
C ARG A 757 11.09 -26.51 -34.51
N THR A 758 12.30 -27.05 -34.54
CA THR A 758 13.39 -26.52 -35.35
C THR A 758 13.15 -26.82 -36.83
N THR A 759 13.41 -25.85 -37.71
CA THR A 759 13.35 -26.03 -39.17
C THR A 759 14.74 -26.37 -39.72
N ASP A 760 14.80 -26.99 -40.90
CA ASP A 760 16.07 -27.36 -41.59
C ASP A 760 16.97 -26.14 -41.87
N SER A 761 16.39 -24.94 -41.94
CA SER A 761 17.09 -23.67 -42.10
C SER A 761 17.68 -23.09 -40.80
N GLY A 762 17.57 -23.79 -39.67
CA GLY A 762 18.06 -23.34 -38.36
C GLY A 762 17.14 -22.32 -37.66
N GLY A 763 15.89 -22.20 -38.13
CA GLY A 763 14.83 -21.41 -37.51
C GLY A 763 13.89 -22.26 -36.65
N TYR A 764 12.80 -21.66 -36.20
CA TYR A 764 11.74 -22.32 -35.44
C TYR A 764 10.40 -22.10 -36.14
N GLU A 765 9.57 -23.13 -36.17
CA GLU A 765 8.18 -23.10 -36.60
C GLU A 765 7.27 -23.24 -35.38
N VAL A 766 6.11 -22.57 -35.37
CA VAL A 766 5.14 -22.55 -34.27
C VAL A 766 3.97 -23.48 -34.55
N HIS A 767 3.50 -24.17 -33.52
CA HIS A 767 2.41 -25.15 -33.66
C HIS A 767 1.15 -24.46 -34.22
N PRO A 768 0.48 -25.00 -35.27
CA PRO A 768 -0.71 -24.38 -35.87
C PRO A 768 -1.86 -24.12 -34.88
N ARG A 769 -1.99 -24.98 -33.85
CA ARG A 769 -2.95 -24.83 -32.73
C ARG A 769 -2.47 -23.91 -31.59
N ALA A 770 -1.34 -23.22 -31.71
CA ALA A 770 -0.90 -22.25 -30.70
C ALA A 770 -1.92 -21.10 -30.54
N ALA A 771 -2.63 -20.75 -31.63
CA ALA A 771 -3.74 -19.81 -31.63
C ALA A 771 -4.92 -20.26 -30.75
N ASP A 772 -5.21 -21.56 -30.71
CA ASP A 772 -6.33 -22.13 -29.93
C ASP A 772 -6.04 -22.16 -28.42
N HIS A 773 -4.76 -22.07 -28.04
CA HIS A 773 -4.28 -22.15 -26.65
C HIS A 773 -3.69 -20.84 -26.12
N ALA A 774 -3.77 -19.73 -26.87
CA ALA A 774 -3.31 -18.43 -26.42
C ALA A 774 -4.19 -17.96 -25.24
N PRO A 775 -3.67 -17.88 -23.99
CA PRO A 775 -4.42 -17.27 -22.92
C PRO A 775 -4.58 -15.77 -23.23
N ALA A 776 -5.77 -15.22 -22.95
CA ALA A 776 -6.00 -13.78 -22.95
C ALA A 776 -4.85 -13.09 -22.20
N SER A 777 -4.23 -12.10 -22.87
CA SER A 777 -3.09 -11.29 -22.45
C SER A 777 -2.63 -11.51 -21.00
N GLY A 778 -1.50 -12.21 -20.86
CA GLY A 778 -0.92 -12.54 -19.56
C GLY A 778 -0.47 -11.31 -18.77
N ASP A 779 -1.29 -10.92 -17.81
CA ASP A 779 -0.85 -10.24 -16.57
C ASP A 779 -1.71 -10.59 -15.34
N THR A 780 -2.69 -11.51 -15.44
CA THR A 780 -3.40 -12.03 -14.27
C THR A 780 -3.68 -13.53 -14.35
N VAL A 781 -3.82 -14.13 -13.17
CA VAL A 781 -3.95 -15.58 -12.90
C VAL A 781 -5.33 -16.13 -13.29
N THR A 782 -6.21 -15.31 -13.87
CA THR A 782 -7.60 -15.69 -14.15
C THR A 782 -8.01 -15.26 -15.55
N THR A 783 -8.65 -16.16 -16.30
CA THR A 783 -9.27 -15.85 -17.59
C THR A 783 -10.64 -15.20 -17.39
N THR A 784 -11.03 -14.38 -18.35
CA THR A 784 -12.20 -13.50 -18.41
C THR A 784 -13.51 -14.18 -17.99
N PRO A 785 -14.39 -13.52 -17.21
CA PRO A 785 -15.77 -13.98 -17.06
C PRO A 785 -16.53 -13.75 -18.38
N VAL A 786 -17.10 -14.81 -18.93
CA VAL A 786 -18.11 -14.71 -20.00
C VAL A 786 -19.28 -13.91 -19.43
N SER A 787 -19.69 -12.89 -20.17
CA SER A 787 -20.80 -11.99 -19.82
C SER A 787 -22.12 -12.76 -19.69
N HIS A 788 -22.50 -13.14 -18.48
CA HIS A 788 -23.88 -13.47 -18.15
C HIS A 788 -24.32 -12.68 -16.91
N VAL A 789 -24.60 -11.39 -17.12
CA VAL A 789 -25.60 -10.68 -16.32
C VAL A 789 -26.80 -10.48 -17.23
N SER A 790 -27.60 -11.54 -17.37
CA SER A 790 -28.93 -11.44 -17.98
C SER A 790 -29.87 -10.85 -16.94
N ALA A 791 -30.22 -9.57 -17.12
CA ALA A 791 -31.40 -8.98 -16.51
C ALA A 791 -32.64 -9.71 -17.06
N ALA A 792 -33.34 -10.44 -16.19
CA ALA A 792 -34.63 -11.00 -16.53
C ALA A 792 -35.55 -10.97 -15.31
N HIS A 793 -35.99 -9.79 -14.90
CA HIS A 793 -37.28 -9.61 -14.21
C HIS A 793 -38.05 -8.50 -14.95
N SER A 794 -38.88 -8.94 -15.90
CA SER A 794 -40.03 -8.19 -16.39
C SER A 794 -41.25 -9.08 -16.20
N THR A 795 -41.88 -8.96 -15.03
CA THR A 795 -43.33 -8.88 -14.75
C THR A 795 -43.56 -8.98 -13.25
#